data_AF-A0A024SLM9-F1
#
_entry.id   AF-A0A024SLM9-F1
#
_cell.length_a   1.000
_cell.length_b   1.000
_cell.length_c   1.000
_cell.angle_alpha   90.00
_cell.angle_beta   90.00
_cell.angle_gamma   90.00
#
_symmetry.space_group_name_H-M   'P 1'
#
loop_
_entity.id
_entity.type
_entity.pdbx_description
1 polymer ?
#
loop_
_entity_poly.entity_id
_entity_poly.type
_entity_poly.pdbx_seq_one_letter_code
_entity_poly.pdbx_strand_id
1 'polypeptide(L)'
;MVARTRLSQALRAPSRRIAAIGSASLAPRASIAPVRCLATSAPRLLARSPAVQHLAKLTSETYPGLKRDARFATLTAEDVAHFKKLLGGEHAVIDGANAAAEDDLKPFNEDWMHKYRGQSRLVLKPASTDEVSQILKYCNERKLAVVPQGGNTGLVGGSVPIFDEIIINMSRMNQIHSFDDVSGSLVLDAGVILEVADQYLAERGYIFPLDLGAKGSCQVGGNVATNAGGLRLLRYGSLHGNVLGMEAVLPDGTVMNDLCALRKNNTGYDLKQLFIGGEGTIGIITKLVIQCPQRSAAVNVAFFGLESYEKAQLAFREAKKQLGEILSAFELMDSRSQEIVHQIKGEDRPLEGEHPFYCLIETSGSNGDHDYEKLEKFLEDVLTKEIVVDGVLAQGESQAKALWSWRESITECIGHGGGVYKYDVSIPLAEMYLLVEDVKARMEKLGLIGESEEHPVSAVVGYGHMGDSNLHLNVAVRRYDAKVEEALEPFVYEWIAKRNGSISAEHGLGLAKKKFVQYSRNDTVIGLMKQIKNLYDPCSNERPFCQNCISSGRTCEGYERERVFITGTPENKGRVASHPKKTTPSKKPKASPSPSVKADEPESSRSSSVFSSSPLFQPLAPLTSAWDDYVRLSSGGQGGAGFPALITALQTSLHNMARLEVPAGGDGNDASPTGLLSAIQFPPYTAAELLPVADDSFGMNAQCFVRQKATNAEHDSTESYCAFLFEHDSSGASWRLTPEQMTRLGPHYFASFPNHHFFVRVYRPVAMSIALLSRRDTFLRRLEWTTLPWEQHPKSTLDHLFDIILQLPALFEQVDRILLLDATLARRTRAQELLHHCLVVNGQFRQWLQEAYRGTEEHPYPFWAEELRSPGGAIPFANAYTFRDGVTSLMFVYYWMAMIPFHRCIEHIYMAFFQPVVDAYPAPWPELPPNLQIDPTHYQDGRELAANICRGLDSALDLTVQPDLLLGPMTVALDFYREVNAASQDGVLEILWLDGFKKRLWAKAQAVTSVLQSHKWSEVAKF
;
A
#
# COMPACT_ATOMS: atom_id res chain seq x y z
N MET A 1 26.52 34.56 34.56
CA MET A 1 25.31 34.91 35.35
C MET A 1 24.56 36.13 34.77
N VAL A 2 24.48 36.26 33.43
CA VAL A 2 23.70 37.31 32.73
C VAL A 2 23.11 36.69 31.46
N ALA A 3 22.10 35.82 31.62
CA ALA A 3 21.44 35.10 30.51
C ALA A 3 20.09 34.47 30.93
N ARG A 4 19.35 35.08 31.88
CA ARG A 4 18.08 34.51 32.43
C ARG A 4 16.92 35.49 32.52
N THR A 5 17.02 36.65 31.85
CA THR A 5 16.20 37.83 32.22
C THR A 5 15.25 38.36 31.13
N ARG A 6 15.05 37.66 30.00
CA ARG A 6 14.12 38.10 28.94
C ARG A 6 12.86 37.24 28.75
N LEU A 7 12.80 36.00 29.24
CA LEU A 7 11.63 35.11 29.09
C LEU A 7 10.61 35.16 30.25
N SER A 8 10.97 35.74 31.40
CA SER A 8 10.11 35.74 32.60
C SER A 8 8.94 36.75 32.60
N GLN A 9 8.73 37.51 31.52
CA GLN A 9 7.63 38.48 31.40
C GLN A 9 6.37 37.97 30.69
N ALA A 10 6.39 36.78 30.07
CA ALA A 10 5.23 36.24 29.35
C ALA A 10 4.13 35.65 30.27
N LEU A 11 4.48 35.19 31.48
CA LEU A 11 3.56 34.47 32.37
C LEU A 11 2.72 35.41 33.26
N ARG A 12 1.80 36.17 32.66
CA ARG A 12 0.68 36.82 33.38
C ARG A 12 -0.63 36.78 32.59
N ALA A 13 -1.48 35.81 32.92
CA ALA A 13 -2.82 35.67 32.36
C ALA A 13 -3.76 36.83 32.75
N PRO A 14 -4.58 37.36 31.82
CA PRO A 14 -5.71 38.23 32.13
C PRO A 14 -7.01 37.44 32.15
N SER A 15 -7.63 37.31 33.34
CA SER A 15 -8.99 36.81 33.50
C SER A 15 -10.00 37.61 32.65
N ARG A 16 -10.80 36.95 31.80
CA ARG A 16 -11.93 37.58 31.09
C ARG A 16 -13.28 36.99 31.48
N ARG A 17 -14.25 37.89 31.66
CA ARG A 17 -15.63 37.59 32.05
C ARG A 17 -16.42 37.06 30.85
N ILE A 18 -17.29 36.08 31.10
CA ILE A 18 -18.32 35.64 30.16
C ILE A 18 -19.38 36.74 30.02
N ALA A 19 -19.75 37.06 28.78
CA ALA A 19 -20.92 37.88 28.46
C ALA A 19 -21.84 37.08 27.53
N ALA A 20 -23.11 36.96 27.88
CA ALA A 20 -24.08 36.17 27.15
C ALA A 20 -24.80 36.99 26.07
N ILE A 21 -24.78 36.48 24.83
CA ILE A 21 -25.62 36.84 23.68
C ILE A 21 -25.80 35.51 22.93
N GLY A 22 -26.95 35.08 22.44
CA GLY A 22 -28.26 35.72 22.30
C GLY A 22 -28.89 35.11 21.04
N SER A 23 -29.99 34.36 21.19
CA SER A 23 -30.53 33.51 20.12
C SER A 23 -31.10 34.32 18.94
N ALA A 24 -30.75 33.91 17.71
CA ALA A 24 -31.37 34.39 16.47
C ALA A 24 -31.66 33.22 15.52
N SER A 25 -32.74 33.34 14.77
CA SER A 25 -33.44 32.24 14.09
C SER A 25 -32.88 31.85 12.71
N LEU A 26 -33.00 30.55 12.39
CA LEU A 26 -32.82 30.00 11.04
C LEU A 26 -33.83 30.57 10.03
N ALA A 27 -33.35 30.85 8.82
CA ALA A 27 -34.15 31.11 7.62
C ALA A 27 -33.56 30.29 6.44
N PRO A 28 -34.34 29.96 5.40
CA PRO A 28 -34.09 28.76 4.59
C PRO A 28 -33.02 28.92 3.49
N ARG A 29 -32.40 27.79 3.12
CA ARG A 29 -31.44 27.64 2.02
C ARG A 29 -32.00 28.16 0.69
N ALA A 30 -31.25 29.06 0.04
CA ALA A 30 -31.46 29.43 -1.37
C ALA A 30 -30.60 28.55 -2.29
N SER A 31 -31.04 28.37 -3.53
CA SER A 31 -30.39 27.54 -4.56
C SER A 31 -29.01 28.09 -4.97
N ILE A 32 -28.01 27.21 -5.00
CA ILE A 32 -26.64 27.55 -5.43
C ILE A 32 -26.61 27.75 -6.96
N ALA A 33 -26.11 28.91 -7.40
CA ALA A 33 -25.74 29.16 -8.80
C ALA A 33 -24.21 29.06 -8.95
N PRO A 34 -23.68 28.61 -10.12
CA PRO A 34 -22.24 28.49 -10.33
C PRO A 34 -21.56 29.85 -10.32
N VAL A 35 -20.61 30.04 -9.42
CA VAL A 35 -19.86 31.30 -9.25
C VAL A 35 -18.65 31.31 -10.19
N ARG A 36 -18.73 32.12 -11.26
CA ARG A 36 -17.57 32.41 -12.11
C ARG A 36 -16.61 33.36 -11.39
N CYS A 37 -15.56 32.81 -10.80
CA CYS A 37 -14.47 33.60 -10.20
C CYS A 37 -13.61 34.29 -11.27
N LEU A 38 -13.97 35.53 -11.62
CA LEU A 38 -13.14 36.41 -12.45
C LEU A 38 -12.04 37.08 -11.61
N ALA A 39 -10.93 36.36 -11.39
CA ALA A 39 -9.71 36.97 -10.88
C ALA A 39 -9.05 37.82 -11.99
N THR A 40 -9.32 39.13 -12.01
CA THR A 40 -8.66 40.09 -12.92
C THR A 40 -7.30 40.57 -12.42
N SER A 41 -6.71 39.88 -11.44
CA SER A 41 -5.37 40.16 -10.94
C SER A 41 -4.33 39.67 -11.94
N ALA A 42 -3.82 40.60 -12.75
CA ALA A 42 -2.51 40.43 -13.37
C ALA A 42 -1.49 40.06 -12.28
N PRO A 43 -0.54 39.15 -12.55
CA PRO A 43 0.39 38.67 -11.53
C PRO A 43 1.14 39.84 -10.90
N ARG A 44 1.13 39.91 -9.57
CA ARG A 44 1.89 40.91 -8.80
C ARG A 44 3.39 40.58 -8.87
N LEU A 45 4.00 40.90 -10.01
CA LEU A 45 5.44 41.10 -10.10
C LEU A 45 5.80 42.30 -9.22
N LEU A 46 6.40 42.05 -8.07
CA LEU A 46 7.18 43.06 -7.37
C LEU A 46 8.33 43.52 -8.30
N ALA A 47 8.73 44.79 -8.16
CA ALA A 47 9.40 45.53 -9.22
C ALA A 47 10.65 44.83 -9.77
N ARG A 48 10.62 44.49 -11.07
CA ARG A 48 11.76 43.94 -11.81
C ARG A 48 12.96 44.89 -11.75
N SER A 49 14.07 44.41 -11.20
CA SER A 49 15.38 45.02 -11.42
C SER A 49 15.78 44.87 -12.90
N PRO A 50 16.43 45.85 -13.55
CA PRO A 50 16.64 45.86 -15.00
C PRO A 50 17.82 44.99 -15.45
N ALA A 51 17.78 43.69 -15.13
CA ALA A 51 18.61 42.70 -15.80
C ALA A 51 17.98 42.35 -17.16
N VAL A 52 18.76 42.45 -18.24
CA VAL A 52 18.34 42.07 -19.59
C VAL A 52 18.14 40.55 -19.62
N GLN A 53 16.91 40.08 -19.46
CA GLN A 53 16.57 38.66 -19.55
C GLN A 53 16.78 38.17 -20.99
N HIS A 54 17.92 37.56 -21.25
CA HIS A 54 18.13 36.75 -22.45
C HIS A 54 17.26 35.50 -22.35
N LEU A 55 16.37 35.30 -23.33
CA LEU A 55 15.63 34.05 -23.52
C LEU A 55 16.60 32.87 -23.57
N ALA A 56 16.18 31.74 -23.00
CA ALA A 56 16.91 30.49 -23.11
C ALA A 56 17.13 30.09 -24.58
N LYS A 57 18.23 29.37 -24.83
CA LYS A 57 18.44 28.67 -26.10
C LYS A 57 17.39 27.59 -26.28
N LEU A 58 17.13 27.22 -27.53
CA LEU A 58 16.13 26.18 -27.79
C LEU A 58 16.60 24.85 -27.20
N THR A 59 15.67 24.08 -26.63
CA THR A 59 15.98 22.78 -26.00
C THR A 59 16.67 21.84 -27.00
N SER A 60 16.25 21.87 -28.27
CA SER A 60 16.85 21.12 -29.37
C SER A 60 18.28 21.53 -29.74
N GLU A 61 18.65 22.80 -29.51
CA GLU A 61 20.02 23.30 -29.74
C GLU A 61 20.93 22.95 -28.56
N THR A 62 20.40 23.05 -27.35
CA THR A 62 21.11 22.76 -26.09
C THR A 62 21.35 21.26 -25.92
N TYR A 63 20.42 20.43 -26.38
CA TYR A 63 20.48 18.97 -26.30
C TYR A 63 20.37 18.33 -27.70
N PRO A 64 21.39 18.42 -28.56
CA PRO A 64 21.35 17.97 -29.95
C PRO A 64 21.19 16.44 -30.15
N GLY A 65 21.26 15.66 -29.06
CA GLY A 65 20.91 14.24 -29.06
C GLY A 65 19.39 13.99 -29.08
N LEU A 66 18.57 14.98 -28.69
CA LEU A 66 17.11 14.92 -28.83
C LEU A 66 16.74 15.10 -30.30
N LYS A 67 15.86 14.24 -30.80
CA LYS A 67 15.35 14.32 -32.19
C LYS A 67 13.83 14.36 -32.15
N ARG A 68 13.25 15.25 -32.96
CA ARG A 68 11.81 15.27 -33.21
C ARG A 68 11.41 13.93 -33.81
N ASP A 69 10.39 13.28 -33.24
CA ASP A 69 9.90 12.02 -33.76
C ASP A 69 9.23 12.25 -35.12
N ALA A 70 9.69 11.52 -36.14
CA ALA A 70 9.21 11.66 -37.52
C ALA A 70 7.78 11.14 -37.72
N ARG A 71 7.22 10.42 -36.74
CA ARG A 71 5.82 9.95 -36.76
C ARG A 71 4.81 11.06 -36.49
N PHE A 72 5.22 12.15 -35.85
CA PHE A 72 4.33 13.28 -35.61
C PHE A 72 4.24 14.17 -36.85
N ALA A 73 3.04 14.52 -37.29
CA ALA A 73 2.81 15.51 -38.33
C ALA A 73 3.31 16.89 -37.91
N THR A 74 3.60 17.76 -38.86
CA THR A 74 3.81 19.20 -38.63
C THR A 74 2.46 19.92 -38.71
N LEU A 75 2.27 20.90 -37.82
CA LEU A 75 1.07 21.74 -37.80
C LEU A 75 0.86 22.49 -39.13
N THR A 76 -0.34 22.42 -39.68
CA THR A 76 -0.76 23.13 -40.91
C THR A 76 -1.78 24.23 -40.61
N ALA A 77 -2.04 25.10 -41.60
CA ALA A 77 -3.07 26.13 -41.49
C ALA A 77 -4.50 25.54 -41.35
N GLU A 78 -4.75 24.35 -41.89
CA GLU A 78 -6.03 23.65 -41.75
C GLU A 78 -6.24 23.15 -40.31
N ASP A 79 -5.18 22.64 -39.67
CA ASP A 79 -5.22 22.24 -38.26
C ASP A 79 -5.54 23.45 -37.36
N VAL A 80 -4.87 24.59 -37.58
CA VAL A 80 -5.13 25.84 -36.84
C VAL A 80 -6.57 26.33 -37.07
N ALA A 81 -7.08 26.27 -38.31
CA ALA A 81 -8.45 26.65 -38.63
C ALA A 81 -9.48 25.72 -37.95
N HIS A 82 -9.19 24.42 -37.86
CA HIS A 82 -10.00 23.45 -37.12
C HIS A 82 -10.10 23.85 -35.64
N PHE A 83 -8.99 24.10 -34.96
CA PHE A 83 -9.00 24.48 -33.53
C PHE A 83 -9.65 25.84 -33.27
N LYS A 84 -9.46 26.84 -34.16
CA LYS A 84 -10.16 28.14 -34.07
C LYS A 84 -11.67 27.98 -34.19
N LYS A 85 -12.15 27.08 -35.06
CA LYS A 85 -13.57 26.74 -35.18
C LYS A 85 -14.09 25.98 -33.96
N LEU A 86 -13.30 25.05 -33.41
CA LEU A 86 -13.67 24.24 -32.25
C LEU A 86 -13.82 25.08 -30.97
N LEU A 87 -12.85 25.97 -30.69
CA LEU A 87 -12.80 26.73 -29.43
C LEU A 87 -13.48 28.11 -29.49
N GLY A 88 -13.97 28.52 -30.66
CA GLY A 88 -14.97 29.57 -30.84
C GLY A 88 -14.55 31.03 -30.54
N GLY A 89 -13.31 31.32 -30.15
CA GLY A 89 -12.89 32.69 -29.84
C GLY A 89 -11.38 32.94 -29.91
N GLU A 90 -11.01 34.18 -30.26
CA GLU A 90 -9.60 34.58 -30.48
C GLU A 90 -8.73 34.41 -29.23
N HIS A 91 -9.28 34.56 -28.02
CA HIS A 91 -8.53 34.35 -26.77
C HIS A 91 -8.33 32.88 -26.39
N ALA A 92 -8.98 31.94 -27.08
CA ALA A 92 -8.86 30.50 -26.84
C ALA A 92 -7.73 29.85 -27.65
N VAL A 93 -7.21 30.53 -28.68
CA VAL A 93 -6.15 30.02 -29.57
C VAL A 93 -5.11 31.11 -29.81
N ILE A 94 -3.87 30.90 -29.32
CA ILE A 94 -2.72 31.75 -29.67
C ILE A 94 -2.02 31.10 -30.86
N ASP A 95 -1.98 31.81 -32.00
CA ASP A 95 -1.48 31.33 -33.29
C ASP A 95 -0.25 32.15 -33.75
N GLY A 96 0.92 31.51 -33.75
CA GLY A 96 2.21 32.08 -34.13
C GLY A 96 2.41 32.27 -35.65
N ALA A 97 1.36 32.64 -36.38
CA ALA A 97 1.43 32.98 -37.79
C ALA A 97 1.87 34.45 -38.05
N ASN A 98 1.64 35.34 -37.07
CA ASN A 98 1.98 36.76 -37.16
C ASN A 98 3.03 37.15 -36.10
N ALA A 99 3.95 38.06 -36.42
CA ALA A 99 5.07 38.43 -35.54
C ALA A 99 4.66 38.93 -34.15
N ALA A 100 3.50 39.59 -34.01
CA ALA A 100 2.98 40.03 -32.71
C ALA A 100 2.59 38.85 -31.79
N ALA A 101 2.14 37.72 -32.37
CA ALA A 101 1.77 36.52 -31.62
C ALA A 101 2.98 35.63 -31.26
N GLU A 102 4.16 35.88 -31.85
CA GLU A 102 5.39 35.18 -31.47
C GLU A 102 5.87 35.62 -30.07
N ASP A 103 5.64 36.89 -29.71
CA ASP A 103 5.88 37.38 -28.33
C ASP A 103 4.89 36.75 -27.33
N ASP A 104 3.61 36.62 -27.70
CA ASP A 104 2.57 35.98 -26.87
C ASP A 104 2.83 34.49 -26.61
N LEU A 105 3.58 33.81 -27.49
CA LEU A 105 3.95 32.40 -27.35
C LEU A 105 5.16 32.16 -26.42
N LYS A 106 5.98 33.20 -26.13
CA LYS A 106 7.20 33.05 -25.31
C LYS A 106 6.93 32.51 -23.90
N PRO A 107 5.94 33.01 -23.12
CA PRO A 107 5.69 32.54 -21.75
C PRO A 107 5.19 31.09 -21.65
N PHE A 108 4.69 30.54 -22.76
CA PHE A 108 4.22 29.16 -22.85
C PHE A 108 5.32 28.19 -23.29
N ASN A 109 6.32 28.68 -24.04
CA ASN A 109 7.42 27.88 -24.58
C ASN A 109 8.63 27.79 -23.63
N GLU A 110 8.85 28.75 -22.74
CA GLU A 110 9.96 28.77 -21.78
C GLU A 110 9.53 28.25 -20.40
N ASP A 111 10.38 27.47 -19.73
CA ASP A 111 10.09 26.93 -18.40
C ASP A 111 10.40 27.92 -17.27
N TRP A 112 9.91 27.65 -16.06
CA TRP A 112 10.08 28.53 -14.91
C TRP A 112 11.54 28.80 -14.54
N MET A 113 12.46 27.87 -14.83
CA MET A 113 13.89 28.04 -14.55
C MET A 113 14.66 28.78 -15.66
N HIS A 114 14.01 29.16 -16.77
CA HIS A 114 14.66 29.67 -17.98
C HIS A 114 15.80 28.75 -18.50
N LYS A 115 15.61 27.43 -18.40
CA LYS A 115 16.57 26.39 -18.81
C LYS A 115 16.12 25.65 -20.07
N TYR A 116 14.81 25.46 -20.26
CA TYR A 116 14.21 24.73 -21.36
C TYR A 116 13.29 25.65 -22.15
N ARG A 117 13.43 25.62 -23.49
CA ARG A 117 12.59 26.42 -24.39
C ARG A 117 12.18 25.64 -25.64
N GLY A 118 10.87 25.53 -25.83
CA GLY A 118 10.23 24.94 -27.00
C GLY A 118 10.11 25.88 -28.21
N GLN A 119 9.51 25.36 -29.28
CA GLN A 119 9.25 26.03 -30.57
C GLN A 119 7.78 25.87 -31.00
N SER A 120 6.87 25.67 -30.03
CA SER A 120 5.45 25.54 -30.34
C SER A 120 4.88 26.82 -30.92
N ARG A 121 4.11 26.65 -31.99
CA ARG A 121 3.45 27.71 -32.74
C ARG A 121 1.98 27.89 -32.39
N LEU A 122 1.46 27.07 -31.47
CA LEU A 122 0.03 27.01 -31.16
C LEU A 122 -0.22 26.69 -29.68
N VAL A 123 -0.92 27.59 -28.99
CA VAL A 123 -1.47 27.34 -27.64
C VAL A 123 -2.98 27.27 -27.75
N LEU A 124 -3.55 26.15 -27.30
CA LEU A 124 -4.98 25.92 -27.17
C LEU A 124 -5.39 26.05 -25.71
N LYS A 125 -6.45 26.80 -25.42
CA LYS A 125 -6.99 27.01 -24.07
C LYS A 125 -8.43 26.49 -24.01
N PRO A 126 -8.67 25.19 -23.82
CA PRO A 126 -10.02 24.65 -23.69
C PRO A 126 -10.72 25.16 -22.42
N ALA A 127 -12.05 25.28 -22.47
CA ALA A 127 -12.92 25.66 -21.35
C ALA A 127 -13.85 24.53 -20.87
N SER A 128 -13.75 23.33 -21.46
CA SER A 128 -14.53 22.16 -21.04
C SER A 128 -13.81 20.84 -21.36
N THR A 129 -14.22 19.77 -20.68
CA THR A 129 -13.74 18.40 -20.92
C THR A 129 -14.03 17.93 -22.35
N ASP A 130 -15.15 18.35 -22.93
CA ASP A 130 -15.53 18.05 -24.32
C ASP A 130 -14.60 18.74 -25.33
N GLU A 131 -14.23 20.01 -25.10
CA GLU A 131 -13.19 20.68 -25.90
C GLU A 131 -11.84 19.93 -25.82
N VAL A 132 -11.43 19.46 -24.64
CA VAL A 132 -10.21 18.65 -24.47
C VAL A 132 -10.32 17.31 -25.23
N SER A 133 -11.46 16.62 -25.14
CA SER A 133 -11.76 15.38 -25.87
C SER A 133 -11.64 15.57 -27.38
N GLN A 134 -12.27 16.61 -27.93
CA GLN A 134 -12.22 16.90 -29.36
C GLN A 134 -10.83 17.32 -29.83
N ILE A 135 -10.08 18.10 -29.03
CA ILE A 135 -8.66 18.43 -29.32
C ILE A 135 -7.82 17.15 -29.39
N LEU A 136 -7.84 16.31 -28.35
CA LEU A 136 -6.98 15.13 -28.28
C LEU A 136 -7.32 14.12 -29.38
N LYS A 137 -8.62 13.91 -29.65
CA LYS A 137 -9.07 13.09 -30.76
C LYS A 137 -8.50 13.56 -32.11
N TYR A 138 -8.64 14.85 -32.42
CA TYR A 138 -8.11 15.42 -33.66
C TYR A 138 -6.58 15.30 -33.73
N CYS A 139 -5.88 15.58 -32.63
CA CYS A 139 -4.42 15.40 -32.54
C CYS A 139 -4.00 13.94 -32.75
N ASN A 140 -4.73 12.96 -32.22
CA ASN A 140 -4.43 11.54 -32.41
C ASN A 140 -4.73 11.06 -33.84
N GLU A 141 -5.80 11.53 -34.47
CA GLU A 141 -6.11 11.27 -35.88
C GLU A 141 -5.03 11.87 -36.81
N ARG A 142 -4.58 13.09 -36.53
CA ARG A 142 -3.57 13.82 -37.31
C ARG A 142 -2.12 13.49 -36.95
N LYS A 143 -1.90 12.74 -35.87
CA LYS A 143 -0.58 12.53 -35.22
C LYS A 143 0.13 13.84 -34.90
N LEU A 144 -0.57 14.81 -34.33
CA LEU A 144 0.02 16.03 -33.77
C LEU A 144 0.42 15.77 -32.32
N ALA A 145 1.67 16.05 -31.97
CA ALA A 145 2.14 15.95 -30.58
C ALA A 145 1.57 17.08 -29.73
N VAL A 146 1.30 16.81 -28.45
CA VAL A 146 0.71 17.76 -27.49
C VAL A 146 1.48 17.78 -26.18
N VAL A 147 1.49 18.95 -25.51
CA VAL A 147 1.99 19.13 -24.14
C VAL A 147 0.88 19.74 -23.29
N PRO A 148 0.34 19.04 -22.28
CA PRO A 148 -0.57 19.65 -21.32
C PRO A 148 0.18 20.60 -20.40
N GLN A 149 -0.39 21.78 -20.16
CA GLN A 149 0.25 22.82 -19.35
C GLN A 149 -0.75 23.42 -18.36
N GLY A 150 -0.38 23.42 -17.09
CA GLY A 150 -1.07 24.15 -16.02
C GLY A 150 -0.51 25.58 -15.89
N GLY A 151 -0.14 25.94 -14.65
CA GLY A 151 0.51 27.22 -14.33
C GLY A 151 1.98 27.39 -14.78
N ASN A 152 2.55 26.42 -15.51
CA ASN A 152 3.96 26.40 -15.95
C ASN A 152 5.01 26.61 -14.84
N THR A 153 4.78 26.05 -13.64
CA THR A 153 5.67 26.16 -12.47
C THR A 153 6.54 24.91 -12.22
N GLY A 154 6.64 24.00 -13.21
CA GLY A 154 7.38 22.74 -13.06
C GLY A 154 8.89 22.90 -13.24
N LEU A 155 9.69 22.19 -12.43
CA LEU A 155 11.15 22.38 -12.35
C LEU A 155 11.98 21.32 -13.10
N VAL A 156 11.35 20.54 -13.98
CA VAL A 156 11.98 19.41 -14.71
C VAL A 156 11.80 19.49 -16.23
N GLY A 157 11.33 20.62 -16.75
CA GLY A 157 11.07 20.81 -18.18
C GLY A 157 9.93 19.96 -18.75
N GLY A 158 9.03 19.45 -17.90
CA GLY A 158 7.87 18.65 -18.32
C GLY A 158 6.66 19.48 -18.78
N SER A 159 6.61 20.77 -18.42
CA SER A 159 5.49 21.68 -18.72
C SER A 159 5.63 22.46 -20.04
N VAL A 160 6.73 22.24 -20.79
CA VAL A 160 7.03 22.98 -22.03
C VAL A 160 7.39 22.05 -23.19
N PRO A 161 7.18 22.47 -24.46
CA PRO A 161 7.58 21.72 -25.64
C PRO A 161 9.11 21.52 -25.75
N ILE A 162 9.53 20.48 -26.46
CA ILE A 162 10.93 20.26 -26.86
C ILE A 162 11.16 20.80 -28.28
N PHE A 163 10.16 20.61 -29.14
CA PHE A 163 10.09 21.00 -30.53
C PHE A 163 8.80 21.82 -30.76
N ASP A 164 7.95 21.39 -31.67
CA ASP A 164 6.74 22.06 -32.16
C ASP A 164 5.43 21.48 -31.58
N GLU A 165 5.48 20.78 -30.43
CA GLU A 165 4.30 20.18 -29.79
C GLU A 165 3.23 21.24 -29.45
N ILE A 166 1.95 20.96 -29.71
CA ILE A 166 0.84 21.88 -29.43
C ILE A 166 0.64 21.98 -27.92
N ILE A 167 0.63 23.20 -27.38
CA ILE A 167 0.42 23.42 -25.95
C ILE A 167 -1.08 23.44 -25.65
N ILE A 168 -1.55 22.54 -24.77
CA ILE A 168 -2.92 22.54 -24.26
C ILE A 168 -2.90 23.13 -22.85
N ASN A 169 -3.22 24.41 -22.74
CA ASN A 169 -3.14 25.15 -21.48
C ASN A 169 -4.49 25.20 -20.76
N MET A 170 -4.53 24.69 -19.52
CA MET A 170 -5.78 24.44 -18.78
C MET A 170 -6.42 25.67 -18.12
N SER A 171 -5.83 26.87 -18.25
CA SER A 171 -6.24 28.08 -17.51
C SER A 171 -7.68 28.56 -17.71
N ARG A 172 -8.38 28.12 -18.77
CA ARG A 172 -9.81 28.42 -18.99
C ARG A 172 -10.77 27.41 -18.32
N MET A 173 -10.28 26.26 -17.86
CA MET A 173 -11.01 25.33 -17.01
C MET A 173 -10.70 25.65 -15.54
N ASN A 174 -11.35 26.66 -14.98
CA ASN A 174 -11.00 27.25 -13.68
C ASN A 174 -12.20 27.43 -12.74
N GLN A 175 -13.23 26.60 -12.87
CA GLN A 175 -14.42 26.66 -12.02
C GLN A 175 -14.31 25.74 -10.79
N ILE A 176 -14.84 26.20 -9.67
CA ILE A 176 -15.15 25.36 -8.51
C ILE A 176 -16.62 24.97 -8.63
N HIS A 177 -16.93 23.68 -8.70
CA HIS A 177 -18.27 23.16 -9.01
C HIS A 177 -19.12 22.98 -7.76
N SER A 178 -18.56 22.37 -6.72
CA SER A 178 -19.25 22.14 -5.46
C SER A 178 -18.28 21.92 -4.31
N PHE A 179 -18.77 22.19 -3.10
CA PHE A 179 -18.11 21.82 -1.86
C PHE A 179 -19.16 21.30 -0.89
N ASP A 180 -18.91 20.14 -0.29
CA ASP A 180 -19.73 19.57 0.78
C ASP A 180 -19.06 19.88 2.12
N ASP A 181 -19.71 20.73 2.93
CA ASP A 181 -19.25 21.18 4.24
C ASP A 181 -19.37 20.12 5.34
N VAL A 182 -20.05 18.99 5.07
CA VAL A 182 -20.12 17.85 5.99
C VAL A 182 -18.97 16.88 5.73
N SER A 183 -18.73 16.49 4.48
CA SER A 183 -17.63 15.56 4.14
C SER A 183 -16.27 16.24 3.94
N GLY A 184 -16.23 17.56 3.70
CA GLY A 184 -15.02 18.29 3.30
C GLY A 184 -14.60 18.00 1.85
N SER A 185 -15.50 17.50 1.00
CA SER A 185 -15.20 17.14 -0.39
C SER A 185 -15.37 18.32 -1.34
N LEU A 186 -14.31 18.67 -2.09
CA LEU A 186 -14.27 19.77 -3.06
C LEU A 186 -14.21 19.23 -4.49
N VAL A 187 -15.15 19.63 -5.34
CA VAL A 187 -15.15 19.32 -6.79
C VAL A 187 -14.78 20.58 -7.57
N LEU A 188 -13.73 20.48 -8.40
CA LEU A 188 -13.17 21.61 -9.14
C LEU A 188 -12.54 21.21 -10.47
N ASP A 189 -12.41 22.16 -11.40
CA ASP A 189 -11.64 22.00 -12.63
C ASP A 189 -10.13 21.93 -12.35
N ALA A 190 -9.40 21.23 -13.23
CA ALA A 190 -7.97 21.05 -13.17
C ALA A 190 -7.14 22.37 -13.28
N GLY A 191 -7.67 23.41 -13.92
CA GLY A 191 -6.99 24.69 -14.11
C GLY A 191 -7.23 25.71 -12.99
N VAL A 192 -7.96 25.36 -11.92
CA VAL A 192 -8.08 26.21 -10.72
C VAL A 192 -6.70 26.40 -10.07
N ILE A 193 -6.36 27.63 -9.73
CA ILE A 193 -5.12 28.00 -9.02
C ILE A 193 -5.20 27.54 -7.55
N LEU A 194 -4.13 26.97 -7.01
CA LEU A 194 -4.10 26.42 -5.65
C LEU A 194 -4.50 27.45 -4.58
N GLU A 195 -3.95 28.67 -4.65
CA GLU A 195 -4.30 29.77 -3.73
C GLU A 195 -5.79 30.14 -3.80
N VAL A 196 -6.40 30.12 -4.99
CA VAL A 196 -7.85 30.39 -5.15
C VAL A 196 -8.69 29.29 -4.52
N ALA A 197 -8.25 28.03 -4.60
CA ALA A 197 -8.90 26.91 -3.93
C ALA A 197 -8.79 27.02 -2.40
N ASP A 198 -7.61 27.34 -1.84
CA ASP A 198 -7.47 27.50 -0.39
C ASP A 198 -8.25 28.71 0.14
N GLN A 199 -8.26 29.84 -0.57
CA GLN A 199 -9.05 31.01 -0.20
C GLN A 199 -10.56 30.70 -0.18
N TYR A 200 -11.07 29.96 -1.18
CA TYR A 200 -12.45 29.49 -1.19
C TYR A 200 -12.77 28.57 -0.01
N LEU A 201 -11.85 27.68 0.37
CA LEU A 201 -12.00 26.81 1.54
C LEU A 201 -11.89 27.57 2.88
N ALA A 202 -11.07 28.63 2.93
CA ALA A 202 -10.84 29.45 4.12
C ALA A 202 -12.13 30.09 4.66
N GLU A 203 -12.95 30.65 3.77
CA GLU A 203 -14.28 31.21 4.08
C GLU A 203 -15.23 30.19 4.74
N ARG A 204 -14.97 28.89 4.53
CA ARG A 204 -15.81 27.76 4.97
C ARG A 204 -15.22 27.00 6.16
N GLY A 205 -14.06 27.42 6.68
CA GLY A 205 -13.39 26.74 7.78
C GLY A 205 -12.57 25.51 7.37
N TYR A 206 -12.13 25.43 6.11
CA TYR A 206 -11.33 24.33 5.57
C TYR A 206 -10.01 24.84 4.98
N ILE A 207 -9.07 23.92 4.72
CA ILE A 207 -7.82 24.15 3.99
C ILE A 207 -7.72 23.20 2.80
N PHE A 208 -6.94 23.57 1.78
CA PHE A 208 -6.48 22.61 0.78
C PHE A 208 -5.43 21.68 1.44
N PRO A 209 -5.40 20.36 1.17
CA PRO A 209 -4.48 19.40 1.83
C PRO A 209 -2.99 19.56 1.44
N LEU A 210 -2.67 20.53 0.57
CA LEU A 210 -1.35 20.79 -0.01
C LEU A 210 -1.08 22.29 0.08
N ASP A 211 0.13 22.67 0.48
CA ASP A 211 0.64 24.04 0.36
C ASP A 211 2.11 24.02 -0.12
N LEU A 212 2.45 24.93 -1.03
CA LEU A 212 3.76 25.02 -1.68
C LEU A 212 4.05 26.46 -2.17
N GLY A 213 5.33 26.83 -2.30
CA GLY A 213 5.72 28.23 -2.58
C GLY A 213 5.14 28.82 -3.89
N ALA A 214 4.79 27.99 -4.88
CA ALA A 214 4.18 28.42 -6.13
C ALA A 214 2.63 28.57 -6.08
N LYS A 215 2.01 28.57 -4.89
CA LYS A 215 0.54 28.50 -4.69
C LYS A 215 -0.28 29.53 -5.48
N GLY A 216 0.24 30.74 -5.70
CA GLY A 216 -0.41 31.80 -6.48
C GLY A 216 -0.42 31.60 -8.00
N SER A 217 0.30 30.60 -8.52
CA SER A 217 0.41 30.32 -9.96
C SER A 217 0.16 28.86 -10.33
N CYS A 218 0.51 27.90 -9.46
CA CYS A 218 0.29 26.49 -9.74
C CYS A 218 -1.20 26.15 -9.80
N GLN A 219 -1.55 25.21 -10.68
CA GLN A 219 -2.93 24.77 -10.88
C GLN A 219 -3.11 23.35 -10.34
N VAL A 220 -4.28 23.06 -9.78
CA VAL A 220 -4.51 21.84 -8.99
C VAL A 220 -4.34 20.56 -9.84
N GLY A 221 -4.72 20.57 -11.12
CA GLY A 221 -4.45 19.48 -12.05
C GLY A 221 -2.96 19.28 -12.34
N GLY A 222 -2.17 20.35 -12.33
CA GLY A 222 -0.71 20.28 -12.40
C GLY A 222 -0.11 19.65 -11.13
N ASN A 223 -0.56 20.10 -9.95
CA ASN A 223 -0.14 19.55 -8.66
C ASN A 223 -0.41 18.05 -8.58
N VAL A 224 -1.59 17.60 -9.03
CA VAL A 224 -1.93 16.16 -9.08
C VAL A 224 -1.11 15.42 -10.14
N ALA A 225 -0.94 15.98 -11.34
CA ALA A 225 -0.14 15.36 -12.40
C ALA A 225 1.33 15.17 -12.01
N THR A 226 1.90 16.02 -11.14
CA THR A 226 3.27 15.83 -10.61
C THR A 226 3.31 15.10 -9.26
N ASN A 227 2.17 14.82 -8.62
CA ASN A 227 2.08 14.37 -7.22
C ASN A 227 2.88 15.30 -6.27
N ALA A 228 2.63 16.61 -6.35
CA ALA A 228 3.30 17.61 -5.51
C ALA A 228 3.13 17.31 -4.00
N GLY A 229 4.22 17.46 -3.23
CA GLY A 229 4.27 17.16 -1.79
C GLY A 229 4.09 18.38 -0.89
N GLY A 230 5.15 19.17 -0.70
CA GLY A 230 5.10 20.49 -0.09
C GLY A 230 5.00 20.53 1.44
N LEU A 231 4.87 21.76 1.97
CA LEU A 231 5.20 22.16 3.35
C LEU A 231 4.41 21.43 4.46
N ARG A 232 3.31 20.76 4.11
CA ARG A 232 2.38 20.11 5.06
C ARG A 232 2.11 18.64 4.74
N LEU A 233 2.89 18.03 3.83
CA LEU A 233 2.78 16.60 3.51
C LEU A 233 2.93 15.70 4.75
N LEU A 234 3.77 16.10 5.70
CA LEU A 234 3.96 15.43 6.99
C LEU A 234 2.63 15.17 7.75
N ARG A 235 1.63 16.03 7.60
CA ARG A 235 0.35 15.95 8.32
C ARG A 235 -0.82 15.47 7.47
N TYR A 236 -0.91 15.92 6.22
CA TYR A 236 -2.05 15.61 5.35
C TYR A 236 -1.75 14.52 4.31
N GLY A 237 -0.48 14.14 4.14
CA GLY A 237 -0.05 13.08 3.24
C GLY A 237 -0.07 13.45 1.76
N SER A 238 0.32 12.50 0.91
CA SER A 238 0.36 12.66 -0.55
C SER A 238 -1.04 12.86 -1.16
N LEU A 239 -1.09 13.52 -2.32
CA LEU A 239 -2.29 13.63 -3.15
C LEU A 239 -2.89 12.26 -3.53
N HIS A 240 -2.11 11.17 -3.58
CA HIS A 240 -2.61 9.80 -3.74
C HIS A 240 -3.70 9.41 -2.71
N GLY A 241 -3.67 9.98 -1.50
CA GLY A 241 -4.65 9.75 -0.44
C GLY A 241 -5.72 10.83 -0.27
N ASN A 242 -5.53 12.00 -0.89
CA ASN A 242 -6.43 13.16 -0.79
C ASN A 242 -7.28 13.39 -2.05
N VAL A 243 -6.84 12.94 -3.23
CA VAL A 243 -7.70 12.86 -4.41
C VAL A 243 -8.69 11.71 -4.21
N LEU A 244 -9.99 12.02 -4.18
CA LEU A 244 -11.07 11.04 -4.05
C LEU A 244 -11.51 10.49 -5.42
N GLY A 245 -11.58 11.37 -6.41
CA GLY A 245 -12.05 11.08 -7.77
C GLY A 245 -11.45 12.02 -8.82
N MET A 246 -11.59 11.67 -10.10
CA MET A 246 -10.95 12.35 -11.22
C MET A 246 -11.75 12.22 -12.52
N GLU A 247 -11.76 13.27 -13.33
CA GLU A 247 -12.13 13.20 -14.75
C GLU A 247 -10.90 13.52 -15.59
N ALA A 248 -10.52 12.62 -16.48
CA ALA A 248 -9.36 12.78 -17.36
C ALA A 248 -9.67 12.33 -18.78
N VAL A 249 -9.01 12.93 -19.76
CA VAL A 249 -9.18 12.62 -21.18
C VAL A 249 -7.94 11.89 -21.68
N LEU A 250 -8.15 10.70 -22.25
CA LEU A 250 -7.11 9.86 -22.83
C LEU A 250 -6.62 10.41 -24.19
N PRO A 251 -5.44 10.00 -24.69
CA PRO A 251 -4.88 10.52 -25.93
C PRO A 251 -5.75 10.33 -27.18
N ASP A 252 -6.66 9.36 -27.19
CA ASP A 252 -7.64 9.14 -28.27
C ASP A 252 -8.88 10.05 -28.19
N GLY A 253 -8.99 10.86 -27.13
CA GLY A 253 -10.15 11.69 -26.81
C GLY A 253 -11.17 11.01 -25.89
N THR A 254 -10.97 9.75 -25.49
CA THR A 254 -11.90 9.05 -24.58
C THR A 254 -11.90 9.72 -23.20
N VAL A 255 -13.08 10.07 -22.68
CA VAL A 255 -13.23 10.64 -21.33
C VAL A 255 -13.36 9.53 -20.31
N MET A 256 -12.40 9.43 -19.40
CA MET A 256 -12.49 8.65 -18.16
C MET A 256 -13.11 9.56 -17.09
N ASN A 257 -14.29 9.19 -16.58
CA ASN A 257 -14.98 9.93 -15.53
C ASN A 257 -15.21 9.02 -14.32
N ASP A 258 -14.39 9.21 -13.30
CA ASP A 258 -14.52 8.62 -11.96
C ASP A 258 -14.52 9.75 -10.92
N LEU A 259 -15.40 10.74 -11.08
CA LEU A 259 -15.61 11.84 -10.13
C LEU A 259 -16.36 11.37 -8.87
N CYS A 260 -15.86 10.32 -8.24
CA CYS A 260 -16.38 9.80 -6.99
C CYS A 260 -15.99 10.70 -5.81
N ALA A 261 -16.99 11.18 -5.06
CA ALA A 261 -16.80 11.96 -3.84
C ALA A 261 -16.78 11.11 -2.55
N LEU A 262 -16.83 9.79 -2.66
CA LEU A 262 -16.82 8.88 -1.51
C LEU A 262 -15.42 8.76 -0.92
N ARG A 263 -15.31 8.79 0.41
CA ARG A 263 -14.03 8.59 1.11
C ARG A 263 -13.43 7.20 0.92
N LYS A 264 -14.26 6.20 0.60
CA LYS A 264 -13.89 4.82 0.28
C LYS A 264 -14.69 4.36 -0.94
N ASN A 265 -14.00 3.89 -1.97
CA ASN A 265 -14.62 3.26 -3.14
C ASN A 265 -13.71 2.13 -3.63
N ASN A 266 -14.12 0.87 -3.44
CA ASN A 266 -13.31 -0.31 -3.75
C ASN A 266 -13.91 -1.13 -4.92
N THR A 267 -14.65 -0.49 -5.82
CA THR A 267 -15.34 -1.15 -6.96
C THR A 267 -14.41 -1.40 -8.16
N GLY A 268 -13.28 -2.06 -7.93
CA GLY A 268 -12.28 -2.37 -8.96
C GLY A 268 -10.93 -1.69 -8.73
N TYR A 269 -10.17 -1.50 -9.82
CA TYR A 269 -8.85 -0.85 -9.76
C TYR A 269 -8.98 0.65 -9.52
N ASP A 270 -8.11 1.20 -8.69
CA ASP A 270 -8.06 2.64 -8.41
C ASP A 270 -7.36 3.40 -9.56
N LEU A 271 -8.06 3.52 -10.70
CA LEU A 271 -7.48 4.00 -11.97
C LEU A 271 -6.93 5.44 -11.89
N LYS A 272 -7.50 6.30 -11.02
CA LYS A 272 -7.02 7.68 -10.85
C LYS A 272 -5.56 7.71 -10.41
N GLN A 273 -5.09 6.70 -9.66
CA GLN A 273 -3.71 6.60 -9.16
C GLN A 273 -2.66 6.53 -10.29
N LEU A 274 -3.04 6.10 -11.50
CA LEU A 274 -2.15 6.08 -12.65
C LEU A 274 -1.86 7.48 -13.21
N PHE A 275 -2.76 8.44 -12.99
CA PHE A 275 -2.64 9.83 -13.46
C PHE A 275 -1.96 10.72 -12.42
N ILE A 276 -2.07 10.39 -11.13
CA ILE A 276 -1.38 11.09 -10.04
C ILE A 276 0.13 10.79 -10.17
N GLY A 277 0.95 11.82 -10.39
CA GLY A 277 2.36 11.64 -10.75
C GLY A 277 2.60 11.15 -12.20
N GLY A 278 1.56 11.11 -13.05
CA GLY A 278 1.65 10.67 -14.44
C GLY A 278 2.19 11.73 -15.42
N GLU A 279 2.42 12.97 -14.95
CA GLU A 279 3.01 14.10 -15.69
C GLU A 279 2.35 14.40 -17.05
N GLY A 280 1.04 14.17 -17.15
CA GLY A 280 0.28 14.34 -18.39
C GLY A 280 0.60 13.31 -19.49
N THR A 281 1.43 12.30 -19.20
CA THR A 281 1.92 11.36 -20.22
C THR A 281 0.91 10.32 -20.67
N ILE A 282 -0.13 10.03 -19.88
CA ILE A 282 -1.17 9.04 -20.21
C ILE A 282 -2.56 9.64 -20.45
N GLY A 283 -2.70 10.96 -20.35
CA GLY A 283 -3.95 11.70 -20.52
C GLY A 283 -3.92 13.06 -19.79
N ILE A 284 -4.94 13.88 -20.03
CA ILE A 284 -5.09 15.22 -19.47
C ILE A 284 -6.15 15.21 -18.39
N ILE A 285 -5.77 15.57 -17.16
CA ILE A 285 -6.70 15.75 -16.04
C ILE A 285 -7.55 17.00 -16.30
N THR A 286 -8.87 16.90 -16.15
CA THR A 286 -9.83 17.98 -16.47
C THR A 286 -10.67 18.42 -15.27
N LYS A 287 -11.08 17.49 -14.41
CA LYS A 287 -11.71 17.78 -13.11
C LYS A 287 -11.20 16.83 -12.03
N LEU A 288 -11.33 17.27 -10.78
CA LEU A 288 -10.88 16.54 -9.60
C LEU A 288 -11.91 16.61 -8.48
N VAL A 289 -11.88 15.61 -7.60
CA VAL A 289 -12.53 15.63 -6.30
C VAL A 289 -11.46 15.50 -5.22
N ILE A 290 -11.36 16.48 -4.32
CA ILE A 290 -10.30 16.58 -3.30
C ILE A 290 -10.91 16.57 -1.89
N GLN A 291 -10.38 15.70 -1.04
CA GLN A 291 -10.64 15.72 0.40
C GLN A 291 -9.90 16.92 1.03
N CYS A 292 -10.65 17.86 1.60
CA CYS A 292 -10.13 19.04 2.25
C CYS A 292 -10.17 18.85 3.78
N PRO A 293 -9.04 19.00 4.51
CA PRO A 293 -9.03 19.03 5.96
C PRO A 293 -9.72 20.28 6.52
N GLN A 294 -10.27 20.18 7.74
CA GLN A 294 -10.72 21.36 8.47
C GLN A 294 -9.54 22.28 8.82
N ARG A 295 -9.78 23.59 8.79
CA ARG A 295 -8.80 24.61 9.16
C ARG A 295 -8.64 24.60 10.67
N SER A 296 -7.42 24.33 11.14
CA SER A 296 -7.10 24.30 12.58
C SER A 296 -7.42 25.62 13.27
N ALA A 297 -7.99 25.53 14.48
CA ALA A 297 -8.35 26.69 15.30
C ALA A 297 -7.12 27.30 15.99
N ALA A 298 -6.06 26.52 16.17
CA ALA A 298 -4.77 26.95 16.66
C ALA A 298 -3.66 26.58 15.66
N VAL A 299 -2.78 27.53 15.36
CA VAL A 299 -1.57 27.34 14.55
C VAL A 299 -0.43 28.07 15.23
N ASN A 300 0.67 27.38 15.51
CA ASN A 300 1.87 27.96 16.10
C ASN A 300 3.08 27.70 15.20
N VAL A 301 3.97 28.68 15.05
CA VAL A 301 5.23 28.55 14.29
C VAL A 301 6.40 28.92 15.20
N ALA A 302 7.36 28.00 15.32
CA ALA A 302 8.61 28.22 16.03
C ALA A 302 9.80 28.03 15.08
N PHE A 303 10.87 28.80 15.31
CA PHE A 303 12.09 28.80 14.50
C PHE A 303 13.30 28.69 15.43
N PHE A 304 14.21 27.77 15.14
CA PHE A 304 15.28 27.33 16.05
C PHE A 304 16.65 27.33 15.37
N GLY A 305 17.70 27.64 16.14
CA GLY A 305 19.10 27.50 15.77
C GLY A 305 19.72 26.26 16.42
N LEU A 306 20.51 25.49 15.66
CA LEU A 306 21.08 24.21 16.07
C LEU A 306 22.56 24.08 15.65
N GLU A 307 23.35 23.43 16.50
CA GLU A 307 24.81 23.28 16.31
C GLU A 307 25.20 22.26 15.23
N SER A 308 24.35 21.27 14.96
CA SER A 308 24.68 20.15 14.05
C SER A 308 23.46 19.46 13.45
N TYR A 309 23.70 18.61 12.45
CA TYR A 309 22.64 17.82 11.82
C TYR A 309 22.08 16.74 12.77
N GLU A 310 22.91 16.18 13.66
CA GLU A 310 22.47 15.26 14.71
C GLU A 310 21.52 15.94 15.69
N LYS A 311 21.78 17.21 16.04
CA LYS A 311 20.88 18.02 16.87
C LYS A 311 19.52 18.24 16.18
N ALA A 312 19.51 18.46 14.86
CA ALA A 312 18.25 18.50 14.08
C ALA A 312 17.50 17.17 14.10
N GLN A 313 18.18 16.04 13.99
CA GLN A 313 17.57 14.70 14.12
C GLN A 313 16.98 14.48 15.52
N LEU A 314 17.67 14.92 16.57
CA LEU A 314 17.16 14.88 17.94
C LEU A 314 15.92 15.78 18.13
N ALA A 315 15.97 17.02 17.62
CA ALA A 315 14.84 17.95 17.66
C ALA A 315 13.60 17.37 16.94
N PHE A 316 13.78 16.79 15.75
CA PHE A 316 12.68 16.13 15.02
C PHE A 316 12.12 14.91 15.75
N ARG A 317 12.99 14.10 16.39
CA ARG A 317 12.56 12.95 17.20
C ARG A 317 11.73 13.38 18.40
N GLU A 318 12.18 14.39 19.15
CA GLU A 318 11.43 14.88 20.30
C GLU A 318 10.15 15.63 19.87
N ALA A 319 10.16 16.37 18.76
CA ALA A 319 8.96 17.01 18.20
C ALA A 319 7.87 15.99 17.89
N LYS A 320 8.19 14.90 17.16
CA LYS A 320 7.25 13.80 16.90
C LYS A 320 6.72 13.13 18.17
N LYS A 321 7.54 13.03 19.21
CA LYS A 321 7.19 12.37 20.48
C LYS A 321 6.33 13.24 21.40
N GLN A 322 6.52 14.56 21.39
CA GLN A 322 5.93 15.47 22.37
C GLN A 322 4.78 16.30 21.78
N LEU A 323 4.90 16.75 20.53
CA LEU A 323 3.83 17.44 19.81
C LEU A 323 2.85 16.40 19.22
N GLY A 324 3.37 15.31 18.67
CA GLY A 324 2.56 14.19 18.20
C GLY A 324 1.63 14.59 17.05
N GLU A 325 0.32 14.39 17.25
CA GLU A 325 -0.70 14.58 16.23
C GLU A 325 -0.92 16.03 15.79
N ILE A 326 -0.45 17.03 16.57
CA ILE A 326 -0.59 18.45 16.19
C ILE A 326 0.55 18.96 15.31
N LEU A 327 1.65 18.22 15.15
CA LEU A 327 2.75 18.60 14.25
C LEU A 327 2.22 18.74 12.80
N SER A 328 2.51 19.86 12.13
CA SER A 328 2.09 20.10 10.74
C SER A 328 3.24 20.32 9.76
N ALA A 329 4.37 20.87 10.22
CA ALA A 329 5.60 20.97 9.42
C ALA A 329 6.85 20.79 10.28
N PHE A 330 7.92 20.25 9.68
CA PHE A 330 9.28 20.31 10.22
C PHE A 330 10.27 20.47 9.06
N GLU A 331 10.80 21.69 8.92
CA GLU A 331 11.67 22.09 7.83
C GLU A 331 13.10 22.28 8.32
N LEU A 332 14.08 21.73 7.60
CA LEU A 332 15.52 21.92 7.84
C LEU A 332 16.08 22.97 6.88
N MET A 333 16.98 23.82 7.38
CA MET A 333 17.73 24.80 6.60
C MET A 333 19.17 24.87 7.10
N ASP A 334 20.16 24.94 6.20
CA ASP A 334 21.57 25.15 6.57
C ASP A 334 21.92 26.65 6.76
N SER A 335 23.07 26.92 7.35
CA SER A 335 23.60 28.28 7.54
C SER A 335 23.73 29.07 6.24
N ARG A 336 24.20 28.44 5.16
CA ARG A 336 24.45 29.10 3.88
C ARG A 336 23.16 29.52 3.17
N SER A 337 22.06 28.76 3.31
CA SER A 337 20.74 29.15 2.81
C SER A 337 20.26 30.44 3.49
N GLN A 338 20.38 30.51 4.81
CA GLN A 338 19.93 31.67 5.61
C GLN A 338 20.83 32.89 5.40
N GLU A 339 22.12 32.70 5.15
CA GLU A 339 23.04 33.76 4.74
C GLU A 339 22.64 34.36 3.39
N ILE A 340 22.35 33.53 2.38
CA ILE A 340 21.91 33.99 1.05
C ILE A 340 20.55 34.72 1.14
N VAL A 341 19.59 34.19 1.92
CA VAL A 341 18.31 34.87 2.14
C VAL A 341 18.51 36.23 2.81
N HIS A 342 19.35 36.32 3.84
CA HIS A 342 19.68 37.58 4.51
C HIS A 342 20.30 38.61 3.54
N GLN A 343 21.29 38.18 2.74
CA GLN A 343 21.98 39.04 1.77
C GLN A 343 21.05 39.57 0.66
N ILE A 344 20.12 38.76 0.18
CA ILE A 344 19.21 39.13 -0.91
C ILE A 344 18.01 39.95 -0.40
N LYS A 345 17.39 39.58 0.73
CA LYS A 345 16.24 40.30 1.29
C LYS A 345 16.63 41.59 2.03
N GLY A 346 17.83 41.64 2.62
CA GLY A 346 18.27 42.76 3.47
C GLY A 346 17.50 42.86 4.79
N GLU A 347 16.82 41.79 5.20
CA GLU A 347 16.04 41.70 6.45
C GLU A 347 16.89 41.16 7.60
N ASP A 348 16.66 41.65 8.83
CA ASP A 348 17.29 41.10 10.04
C ASP A 348 16.90 39.63 10.26
N ARG A 349 17.87 38.79 10.64
CA ARG A 349 17.65 37.36 10.90
C ARG A 349 16.68 37.14 12.07
N PRO A 350 15.91 36.03 12.10
CA PRO A 350 14.94 35.77 13.17
C PRO A 350 15.54 35.49 14.56
N LEU A 351 16.83 35.13 14.63
CA LEU A 351 17.55 34.73 15.82
C LEU A 351 18.84 35.56 15.97
N GLU A 352 19.34 35.70 17.21
CA GLU A 352 20.63 36.34 17.44
C GLU A 352 21.78 35.37 17.11
N GLY A 353 22.83 35.86 16.44
CA GLY A 353 24.00 35.07 16.05
C GLY A 353 23.87 34.28 14.74
N GLU A 354 24.81 33.35 14.52
CA GLU A 354 24.83 32.44 13.38
C GLU A 354 24.89 30.99 13.87
N HIS A 355 23.97 30.17 13.36
CA HIS A 355 23.85 28.76 13.71
C HIS A 355 24.15 27.89 12.48
N PRO A 356 24.88 26.76 12.59
CA PRO A 356 25.17 25.86 11.48
C PRO A 356 23.93 25.32 10.78
N PHE A 357 22.87 25.04 11.55
CA PHE A 357 21.57 24.60 11.07
C PHE A 357 20.45 25.39 11.73
N TYR A 358 19.31 25.42 11.05
CA TYR A 358 18.05 25.95 11.54
C TYR A 358 16.93 24.96 11.28
N CYS A 359 15.89 24.96 12.13
CA CYS A 359 14.63 24.32 11.80
C CYS A 359 13.43 25.20 12.09
N LEU A 360 12.39 25.05 11.25
CA LEU A 360 11.08 25.65 11.44
C LEU A 360 10.09 24.52 11.76
N ILE A 361 9.35 24.69 12.86
CA ILE A 361 8.30 23.76 13.30
C ILE A 361 6.97 24.49 13.26
N GLU A 362 5.98 23.90 12.57
CA GLU A 362 4.58 24.34 12.62
C GLU A 362 3.77 23.30 13.40
N THR A 363 2.87 23.76 14.27
CA THR A 363 1.79 22.93 14.82
C THR A 363 0.44 23.48 14.38
N SER A 364 -0.53 22.58 14.17
CA SER A 364 -1.90 22.87 13.77
C SER A 364 -2.85 21.92 14.51
N GLY A 365 -3.67 22.47 15.41
CA GLY A 365 -4.56 21.70 16.30
C GLY A 365 -5.94 22.35 16.50
N SER A 366 -6.75 21.70 17.33
CA SER A 366 -8.15 22.10 17.58
C SER A 366 -8.33 22.96 18.83
N ASN A 367 -7.32 23.09 19.69
CA ASN A 367 -7.39 23.82 20.94
C ASN A 367 -6.04 24.50 21.23
N GLY A 368 -6.05 25.84 21.33
CA GLY A 368 -4.83 26.61 21.55
C GLY A 368 -4.14 26.38 22.88
N ASP A 369 -4.89 26.09 23.96
CA ASP A 369 -4.31 25.87 25.29
C ASP A 369 -3.54 24.55 25.33
N HIS A 370 -4.12 23.46 24.80
CA HIS A 370 -3.46 22.16 24.70
C HIS A 370 -2.25 22.18 23.75
N ASP A 371 -2.38 22.87 22.61
CA ASP A 371 -1.28 23.02 21.64
C ASP A 371 -0.12 23.81 22.27
N TYR A 372 -0.42 24.86 23.04
CA TYR A 372 0.57 25.66 23.74
C TYR A 372 1.24 24.89 24.88
N GLU A 373 0.49 24.12 25.69
CA GLU A 373 1.07 23.28 26.76
C GLU A 373 2.06 22.24 26.19
N LYS A 374 1.68 21.57 25.09
CA LYS A 374 2.58 20.66 24.36
C LYS A 374 3.84 21.37 23.86
N LEU A 375 3.68 22.57 23.30
CA LEU A 375 4.77 23.34 22.73
C LEU A 375 5.72 23.90 23.80
N GLU A 376 5.20 24.42 24.91
CA GLU A 376 5.96 24.90 26.07
C GLU A 376 6.80 23.77 26.67
N LYS A 377 6.21 22.58 26.86
CA LYS A 377 6.92 21.39 27.34
C LYS A 377 8.02 20.91 26.38
N PHE A 378 7.73 20.91 25.08
CA PHE A 378 8.72 20.60 24.05
C PHE A 378 9.88 21.60 24.07
N LEU A 379 9.58 22.90 24.15
CA LEU A 379 10.56 23.99 24.24
C LEU A 379 11.45 23.86 25.49
N GLU A 380 10.86 23.64 26.66
CA GLU A 380 11.59 23.42 27.92
C GLU A 380 12.56 22.22 27.77
N ASP A 381 12.10 21.12 27.19
CA ASP A 381 12.88 19.90 27.04
C ASP A 381 14.04 20.04 26.04
N VAL A 382 13.82 20.64 24.86
CA VAL A 382 14.89 20.81 23.86
C VAL A 382 15.93 21.86 24.25
N LEU A 383 15.54 22.89 25.00
CA LEU A 383 16.47 23.88 25.55
C LEU A 383 17.25 23.30 26.75
N THR A 384 16.58 22.60 27.67
CA THR A 384 17.23 22.00 28.86
C THR A 384 18.22 20.88 28.50
N LYS A 385 17.96 20.15 27.41
CA LYS A 385 18.87 19.13 26.85
C LYS A 385 19.92 19.70 25.90
N GLU A 386 19.98 21.02 25.72
CA GLU A 386 20.89 21.70 24.79
C GLU A 386 20.77 21.15 23.36
N ILE A 387 19.57 20.70 22.95
CA ILE A 387 19.28 20.23 21.57
C ILE A 387 19.16 21.45 20.63
N VAL A 388 18.60 22.54 21.14
CA VAL A 388 18.44 23.84 20.47
C VAL A 388 19.28 24.88 21.21
N VAL A 389 19.93 25.78 20.46
CA VAL A 389 20.77 26.85 21.01
C VAL A 389 19.97 28.12 21.30
N ASP A 390 19.16 28.54 20.32
CA ASP A 390 18.29 29.72 20.38
C ASP A 390 16.98 29.43 19.64
N GLY A 391 15.91 30.15 19.99
CA GLY A 391 14.58 29.88 19.46
C GLY A 391 13.59 31.02 19.64
N VAL A 392 12.78 31.26 18.61
CA VAL A 392 11.69 32.24 18.62
C VAL A 392 10.36 31.56 18.31
N LEU A 393 9.34 31.88 19.12
CA LEU A 393 7.94 31.47 18.91
C LEU A 393 7.13 32.67 18.40
N ALA A 394 6.43 32.50 17.28
CA ALA A 394 5.56 33.52 16.72
C ALA A 394 4.42 33.90 17.69
N GLN A 395 4.28 35.20 17.98
CA GLN A 395 3.24 35.77 18.83
C GLN A 395 1.93 36.08 18.08
N GLY A 396 1.85 35.73 16.79
CA GLY A 396 0.69 35.97 15.94
C GLY A 396 0.98 35.74 14.45
N GLU A 397 -0.08 35.79 13.64
CA GLU A 397 -0.06 35.40 12.22
C GLU A 397 1.00 36.15 11.39
N SER A 398 1.17 37.47 11.59
CA SER A 398 2.16 38.27 10.88
C SER A 398 3.59 37.81 11.15
N GLN A 399 3.91 37.42 12.39
CA GLN A 399 5.23 36.90 12.74
C GLN A 399 5.40 35.47 12.23
N ALA A 400 4.36 34.63 12.28
CA ALA A 400 4.38 33.29 11.71
C ALA A 400 4.68 33.32 10.20
N LYS A 401 4.03 34.25 9.45
CA LYS A 401 4.33 34.50 8.02
C LYS A 401 5.75 35.01 7.79
N ALA A 402 6.25 35.90 8.66
CA ALA A 402 7.63 36.37 8.56
C ALA A 402 8.63 35.22 8.73
N LEU A 403 8.46 34.35 9.73
CA LEU A 403 9.29 33.15 9.93
C LEU A 403 9.20 32.18 8.75
N TRP A 404 7.99 31.89 8.25
CA TRP A 404 7.80 31.06 7.05
C TRP A 404 8.51 31.62 5.82
N SER A 405 8.59 32.94 5.65
CA SER A 405 9.27 33.56 4.50
C SER A 405 10.77 33.23 4.44
N TRP A 406 11.44 33.01 5.59
CA TRP A 406 12.85 32.59 5.62
C TRP A 406 13.08 31.18 5.06
N ARG A 407 12.04 30.35 5.07
CA ARG A 407 12.03 29.00 4.46
C ARG A 407 11.50 29.02 3.02
N GLU A 408 10.43 29.76 2.73
CA GLU A 408 9.83 29.81 1.39
C GLU A 408 10.72 30.55 0.38
N SER A 409 11.37 31.67 0.77
CA SER A 409 12.20 32.48 -0.15
C SER A 409 13.54 31.86 -0.56
N ILE A 410 13.98 30.74 0.06
CA ILE A 410 15.29 30.12 -0.25
C ILE A 410 15.43 29.78 -1.73
N THR A 411 14.39 29.17 -2.33
CA THR A 411 14.40 28.71 -3.72
C THR A 411 14.61 29.86 -4.72
N GLU A 412 14.05 31.04 -4.41
CA GLU A 412 14.19 32.29 -5.17
C GLU A 412 15.55 32.93 -4.91
N CYS A 413 15.92 33.17 -3.64
CA CYS A 413 17.15 33.88 -3.25
C CYS A 413 18.41 33.19 -3.80
N ILE A 414 18.48 31.86 -3.79
CA ILE A 414 19.61 31.10 -4.38
C ILE A 414 19.73 31.33 -5.90
N GLY A 415 18.63 31.66 -6.59
CA GLY A 415 18.62 31.95 -8.03
C GLY A 415 19.25 33.29 -8.42
N HIS A 416 19.32 34.27 -7.50
CA HIS A 416 19.84 35.62 -7.81
C HIS A 416 21.33 35.63 -8.20
N GLY A 417 22.10 34.60 -7.86
CA GLY A 417 23.53 34.50 -8.16
C GLY A 417 23.87 34.23 -9.63
N GLY A 418 22.91 33.90 -10.49
CA GLY A 418 23.09 33.69 -11.93
C GLY A 418 22.40 32.42 -12.46
N GLY A 419 22.63 31.28 -11.80
CA GLY A 419 21.99 30.01 -12.11
C GLY A 419 22.07 29.01 -10.97
N VAL A 420 21.30 27.92 -11.04
CA VAL A 420 21.28 26.87 -10.02
C VAL A 420 21.14 25.49 -10.65
N TYR A 421 21.93 24.52 -10.18
CA TYR A 421 21.66 23.10 -10.38
C TYR A 421 20.82 22.61 -9.19
N LYS A 422 19.58 22.18 -9.46
CA LYS A 422 18.59 21.81 -8.44
C LYS A 422 18.39 20.30 -8.43
N TYR A 423 18.62 19.68 -7.28
CA TYR A 423 18.31 18.28 -7.01
C TYR A 423 17.29 18.22 -5.87
N ASP A 424 16.23 17.47 -6.11
CA ASP A 424 15.12 17.21 -5.19
C ASP A 424 15.06 15.70 -5.03
N VAL A 425 15.31 15.20 -3.83
CA VAL A 425 15.71 13.80 -3.59
C VAL A 425 15.17 13.27 -2.27
N SER A 426 14.79 11.99 -2.22
CA SER A 426 14.42 11.29 -0.99
C SER A 426 15.55 10.34 -0.59
N ILE A 427 16.10 10.49 0.60
CA ILE A 427 17.26 9.71 1.09
C ILE A 427 17.11 9.39 2.58
N PRO A 428 17.73 8.32 3.11
CA PRO A 428 17.58 7.93 4.51
C PRO A 428 17.90 9.08 5.47
N LEU A 429 16.97 9.40 6.38
CA LEU A 429 17.04 10.60 7.21
C LEU A 429 18.35 10.71 8.02
N ALA A 430 18.90 9.59 8.49
CA ALA A 430 20.16 9.56 9.23
C ALA A 430 21.35 10.13 8.43
N GLU A 431 21.30 10.02 7.10
CA GLU A 431 22.38 10.42 6.18
C GLU A 431 22.01 11.65 5.32
N MET A 432 20.82 12.25 5.50
CA MET A 432 20.25 13.20 4.55
C MET A 432 21.22 14.35 4.20
N TYR A 433 21.83 14.98 5.20
CA TYR A 433 22.71 16.11 4.96
C TYR A 433 24.11 15.74 4.42
N LEU A 434 24.55 14.47 4.55
CA LEU A 434 25.86 14.02 4.08
C LEU A 434 26.03 14.22 2.56
N LEU A 435 24.94 14.18 1.78
CA LEU A 435 24.99 14.48 0.34
C LEU A 435 25.46 15.92 0.07
N VAL A 436 25.07 16.88 0.91
CA VAL A 436 25.43 18.29 0.78
C VAL A 436 26.93 18.46 1.04
N GLU A 437 27.43 17.79 2.09
CA GLU A 437 28.85 17.79 2.47
C GLU A 437 29.73 17.11 1.41
N ASP A 438 29.34 15.92 0.93
CA ASP A 438 30.05 15.19 -0.12
C ASP A 438 30.10 15.97 -1.45
N VAL A 439 29.00 16.64 -1.83
CA VAL A 439 28.96 17.51 -3.02
C VAL A 439 29.84 18.74 -2.82
N LYS A 440 29.80 19.39 -1.66
CA LYS A 440 30.67 20.54 -1.35
C LYS A 440 32.15 20.17 -1.42
N ALA A 441 32.55 19.12 -0.70
CA ALA A 441 33.94 18.63 -0.70
C ALA A 441 34.41 18.21 -2.11
N ARG A 442 33.50 17.69 -2.94
CA ARG A 442 33.78 17.38 -4.35
C ARG A 442 33.98 18.63 -5.20
N MET A 443 33.18 19.69 -5.04
CA MET A 443 33.38 20.95 -5.75
C MET A 443 34.70 21.63 -5.33
N GLU A 444 35.04 21.59 -4.04
CA GLU A 444 36.30 22.10 -3.50
C GLU A 444 37.50 21.35 -4.09
N LYS A 445 37.47 20.02 -4.07
CA LYS A 445 38.53 19.16 -4.64
C LYS A 445 38.76 19.37 -6.14
N LEU A 446 37.72 19.76 -6.87
CA LEU A 446 37.79 20.06 -8.31
C LEU A 446 38.13 21.52 -8.62
N GLY A 447 38.27 22.38 -7.59
CA GLY A 447 38.51 23.82 -7.78
C GLY A 447 37.34 24.55 -8.45
N LEU A 448 36.11 24.05 -8.32
CA LEU A 448 34.92 24.60 -8.98
C LEU A 448 34.16 25.62 -8.12
N ILE A 449 34.41 25.66 -6.80
CA ILE A 449 33.78 26.56 -5.84
C ILE A 449 34.80 27.55 -5.25
N GLY A 450 34.37 28.80 -5.07
CA GLY A 450 35.17 29.86 -4.45
C GLY A 450 34.56 31.26 -4.67
N GLU A 451 35.23 32.27 -4.11
CA GLU A 451 34.74 33.66 -4.11
C GLU A 451 35.05 34.45 -5.39
N SER A 452 36.03 34.01 -6.20
CA SER A 452 36.41 34.68 -7.45
C SER A 452 35.52 34.27 -8.64
N GLU A 453 35.48 35.13 -9.67
CA GLU A 453 34.80 34.86 -10.95
C GLU A 453 35.37 33.65 -11.72
N GLU A 454 36.57 33.19 -11.39
CA GLU A 454 37.15 31.99 -12.01
C GLU A 454 36.33 30.74 -11.64
N HIS A 455 35.84 30.68 -10.39
CA HIS A 455 35.05 29.57 -9.88
C HIS A 455 33.56 29.71 -10.28
N PRO A 456 32.99 28.76 -11.05
CA PRO A 456 31.60 28.83 -11.46
C PRO A 456 30.62 28.66 -10.27
N VAL A 457 30.96 27.88 -9.24
CA VAL A 457 30.10 27.62 -8.07
C VAL A 457 30.33 28.68 -6.98
N SER A 458 29.23 29.23 -6.46
CA SER A 458 29.20 30.23 -5.38
C SER A 458 28.66 29.69 -4.05
N ALA A 459 27.85 28.62 -4.09
CA ALA A 459 27.40 27.90 -2.90
C ALA A 459 26.95 26.47 -3.22
N VAL A 460 27.12 25.56 -2.26
CA VAL A 460 26.38 24.29 -2.18
C VAL A 460 25.51 24.39 -0.92
N VAL A 461 24.22 24.09 -1.07
CA VAL A 461 23.18 24.43 -0.08
C VAL A 461 22.21 23.26 0.07
N GLY A 462 21.83 22.95 1.31
CA GLY A 462 20.86 21.92 1.67
C GLY A 462 19.76 22.44 2.59
N TYR A 463 18.52 22.24 2.19
CA TYR A 463 17.32 22.54 2.96
C TYR A 463 16.19 21.59 2.56
N GLY A 464 15.09 21.53 3.31
CA GLY A 464 13.89 20.80 2.89
C GLY A 464 13.07 20.18 4.01
N HIS A 465 12.20 19.26 3.60
CA HIS A 465 11.18 18.66 4.42
C HIS A 465 11.81 17.49 5.19
N MET A 466 12.14 17.73 6.46
CA MET A 466 12.75 16.69 7.31
C MET A 466 11.70 15.64 7.74
N GLY A 467 10.42 16.02 7.69
CA GLY A 467 9.27 15.18 8.04
C GLY A 467 9.15 13.89 7.24
N ASP A 468 9.42 13.96 5.94
CA ASP A 468 9.26 12.91 4.93
C ASP A 468 10.59 12.51 4.26
N SER A 469 11.71 13.08 4.72
CA SER A 469 13.08 12.84 4.25
C SER A 469 13.39 13.38 2.84
N ASN A 470 12.82 14.54 2.49
CA ASN A 470 13.05 15.25 1.24
C ASN A 470 14.15 16.33 1.36
N LEU A 471 15.26 16.16 0.62
CA LEU A 471 16.32 17.15 0.52
C LEU A 471 16.27 17.92 -0.80
N HIS A 472 16.26 19.26 -0.72
CA HIS A 472 16.49 20.19 -1.82
C HIS A 472 17.98 20.58 -1.87
N LEU A 473 18.82 19.72 -2.45
CA LEU A 473 20.22 20.03 -2.73
C LEU A 473 20.30 21.05 -3.88
N ASN A 474 20.82 22.23 -3.61
CA ASN A 474 21.01 23.29 -4.59
C ASN A 474 22.49 23.66 -4.71
N VAL A 475 23.02 23.67 -5.94
CA VAL A 475 24.36 24.17 -6.26
C VAL A 475 24.21 25.48 -7.02
N ALA A 476 24.45 26.58 -6.32
CA ALA A 476 24.37 27.93 -6.86
C ALA A 476 25.61 28.24 -7.70
N VAL A 477 25.41 28.83 -8.88
CA VAL A 477 26.48 29.15 -9.81
C VAL A 477 26.37 30.58 -10.35
N ARG A 478 27.52 31.22 -10.57
CA ARG A 478 27.63 32.51 -11.28
C ARG A 478 27.24 32.38 -12.76
N ARG A 479 27.48 31.19 -13.32
CA ARG A 479 27.17 30.79 -14.70
C ARG A 479 26.99 29.27 -14.77
N TYR A 480 26.13 28.79 -15.65
CA TYR A 480 26.11 27.37 -16.01
C TYR A 480 27.44 26.99 -16.67
N ASP A 481 28.05 25.87 -16.26
CA ASP A 481 29.37 25.43 -16.71
C ASP A 481 29.37 23.89 -16.83
N ALA A 482 29.79 23.38 -17.98
CA ALA A 482 29.77 21.95 -18.27
C ALA A 482 30.60 21.13 -17.26
N LYS A 483 31.68 21.70 -16.70
CA LYS A 483 32.50 21.03 -15.69
C LYS A 483 31.75 20.81 -14.37
N VAL A 484 30.82 21.71 -14.04
CA VAL A 484 29.97 21.57 -12.85
C VAL A 484 28.91 20.51 -13.09
N GLU A 485 28.31 20.46 -14.28
CA GLU A 485 27.36 19.41 -14.66
C GLU A 485 28.01 18.02 -14.67
N GLU A 486 29.20 17.87 -15.27
CA GLU A 486 30.00 16.62 -15.25
C GLU A 486 30.49 16.25 -13.84
N ALA A 487 30.72 17.24 -12.98
CA ALA A 487 31.06 16.97 -11.58
C ALA A 487 29.85 16.45 -10.79
N LEU A 488 28.63 16.91 -11.08
CA LEU A 488 27.41 16.54 -10.36
C LEU A 488 26.73 15.28 -10.92
N GLU A 489 26.67 15.13 -12.24
CA GLU A 489 26.02 14.01 -12.94
C GLU A 489 27.09 13.08 -13.57
N PRO A 490 27.13 11.78 -13.22
CA PRO A 490 26.14 11.01 -12.47
C PRO A 490 26.35 10.95 -10.95
N PHE A 491 27.38 11.61 -10.39
CA PHE A 491 27.80 11.46 -8.98
C PHE A 491 26.65 11.52 -7.96
N VAL A 492 25.78 12.53 -8.06
CA VAL A 492 24.63 12.72 -7.15
C VAL A 492 23.66 11.54 -7.27
N TYR A 493 23.32 11.11 -8.49
CA TYR A 493 22.41 9.98 -8.70
C TYR A 493 23.00 8.63 -8.26
N GLU A 494 24.31 8.42 -8.44
CA GLU A 494 25.01 7.24 -7.91
C GLU A 494 25.07 7.23 -6.38
N TRP A 495 25.23 8.40 -5.75
CA TRP A 495 25.22 8.55 -4.29
C TRP A 495 23.87 8.15 -3.69
N ILE A 496 22.78 8.56 -4.35
CA ILE A 496 21.38 8.26 -3.98
C ILE A 496 21.07 6.78 -4.20
N ALA A 497 21.47 6.21 -5.34
CA ALA A 497 21.24 4.81 -5.69
C ALA A 497 21.87 3.85 -4.67
N LYS A 498 23.08 4.15 -4.18
CA LYS A 498 23.78 3.37 -3.13
C LYS A 498 23.00 3.28 -1.81
N ARG A 499 22.02 4.16 -1.60
CA ARG A 499 21.19 4.27 -0.39
C ARG A 499 19.72 3.92 -0.63
N ASN A 500 19.41 3.34 -1.80
CA ASN A 500 18.04 3.03 -2.24
C ASN A 500 17.10 4.25 -2.23
N GLY A 501 17.65 5.45 -2.45
CA GLY A 501 16.89 6.71 -2.44
C GLY A 501 16.18 7.03 -3.77
N SER A 502 15.34 8.07 -3.74
CA SER A 502 14.69 8.62 -4.93
C SER A 502 15.46 9.82 -5.49
N ILE A 503 15.76 9.81 -6.79
CA ILE A 503 16.34 10.95 -7.52
C ILE A 503 15.34 12.08 -7.83
N SER A 504 14.05 11.84 -7.57
CA SER A 504 12.99 12.85 -7.59
C SER A 504 11.97 12.52 -6.52
N ALA A 505 11.74 13.45 -5.60
CA ALA A 505 10.85 13.24 -4.48
C ALA A 505 9.47 13.86 -4.77
N GLU A 506 9.46 15.11 -5.23
CA GLU A 506 8.24 15.88 -5.52
C GLU A 506 8.22 16.47 -6.93
N HIS A 507 9.36 16.83 -7.51
CA HIS A 507 9.40 17.61 -8.76
C HIS A 507 9.11 16.80 -10.04
N GLY A 508 8.88 15.49 -9.95
CA GLY A 508 8.66 14.62 -11.12
C GLY A 508 9.93 14.30 -11.92
N LEU A 509 9.82 13.65 -13.07
CA LEU A 509 10.95 13.27 -13.93
C LEU A 509 11.17 14.24 -15.09
N GLY A 510 10.09 14.68 -15.73
CA GLY A 510 10.09 15.58 -16.88
C GLY A 510 11.07 15.19 -17.99
N LEU A 511 11.65 16.19 -18.63
CA LEU A 511 12.78 16.02 -19.53
C LEU A 511 14.09 15.81 -18.75
N ALA A 512 14.27 16.54 -17.64
CA ALA A 512 15.53 16.63 -16.91
C ALA A 512 16.03 15.28 -16.36
N LYS A 513 15.17 14.53 -15.67
CA LYS A 513 15.54 13.32 -14.93
C LYS A 513 15.18 12.01 -15.63
N LYS A 514 14.44 12.04 -16.75
CA LYS A 514 14.02 10.84 -17.52
C LYS A 514 15.15 9.87 -17.86
N LYS A 515 16.35 10.38 -18.23
CA LYS A 515 17.55 9.57 -18.53
C LYS A 515 18.20 8.90 -17.31
N PHE A 516 17.74 9.23 -16.11
CA PHE A 516 18.33 8.83 -14.83
C PHE A 516 17.42 7.96 -13.98
N VAL A 517 16.18 7.68 -14.41
CA VAL A 517 15.19 6.92 -13.63
C VAL A 517 15.70 5.54 -13.15
N GLN A 518 16.65 4.92 -13.87
CA GLN A 518 17.29 3.66 -13.44
C GLN A 518 18.09 3.74 -12.12
N TYR A 519 18.44 4.94 -11.63
CA TYR A 519 19.11 5.10 -10.33
C TYR A 519 18.15 4.91 -9.14
N SER A 520 16.83 4.93 -9.35
CA SER A 520 15.82 4.70 -8.31
C SER A 520 14.79 3.61 -8.64
N ARG A 521 14.71 3.15 -9.90
CA ARG A 521 13.74 2.13 -10.35
C ARG A 521 14.44 1.07 -11.18
N ASN A 522 14.13 -0.20 -10.96
CA ASN A 522 14.67 -1.30 -11.77
C ASN A 522 13.98 -1.41 -13.15
N ASP A 523 14.58 -2.20 -14.04
CA ASP A 523 14.09 -2.43 -15.40
C ASP A 523 12.65 -2.97 -15.45
N THR A 524 12.22 -3.77 -14.47
CA THR A 524 10.86 -4.29 -14.39
C THR A 524 9.84 -3.17 -14.17
N VAL A 525 10.10 -2.28 -13.20
CA VAL A 525 9.20 -1.14 -12.92
C VAL A 525 9.18 -0.17 -14.09
N ILE A 526 10.34 0.15 -14.67
CA ILE A 526 10.44 0.99 -15.88
C ILE A 526 9.73 0.33 -17.08
N GLY A 527 9.81 -1.00 -17.18
CA GLY A 527 9.11 -1.80 -18.18
C GLY A 527 7.60 -1.71 -18.06
N LEU A 528 7.06 -1.80 -16.83
CA LEU A 528 5.64 -1.62 -16.55
C LEU A 528 5.16 -0.19 -16.86
N MET A 529 5.91 0.84 -16.46
CA MET A 529 5.62 2.23 -16.83
C MET A 529 5.52 2.41 -18.35
N LYS A 530 6.45 1.82 -19.11
CA LYS A 530 6.42 1.82 -20.59
C LYS A 530 5.21 1.05 -21.15
N GLN A 531 4.82 -0.07 -20.54
CA GLN A 531 3.63 -0.82 -20.96
C GLN A 531 2.33 -0.04 -20.72
N ILE A 532 2.21 0.66 -19.59
CA ILE A 532 1.08 1.54 -19.27
C ILE A 532 1.03 2.73 -20.24
N LYS A 533 2.16 3.40 -20.50
CA LYS A 533 2.24 4.46 -21.52
C LYS A 533 1.82 3.96 -22.90
N ASN A 534 2.33 2.81 -23.34
CA ASN A 534 2.00 2.21 -24.64
C ASN A 534 0.55 1.69 -24.74
N LEU A 535 -0.18 1.55 -23.62
CA LEU A 535 -1.61 1.23 -23.64
C LEU A 535 -2.44 2.46 -24.03
N TYR A 536 -2.16 3.60 -23.41
CA TYR A 536 -2.94 4.84 -23.62
C TYR A 536 -2.43 5.68 -24.80
N ASP A 537 -1.14 5.60 -25.13
CA ASP A 537 -0.52 6.21 -26.30
C ASP A 537 0.28 5.14 -27.07
N PRO A 538 -0.39 4.32 -27.90
CA PRO A 538 0.26 3.22 -28.58
C PRO A 538 1.25 3.70 -29.64
N CYS A 539 2.52 3.41 -29.41
CA CYS A 539 3.55 3.53 -30.45
C CYS A 539 3.22 2.61 -31.63
N SER A 540 2.70 3.19 -32.72
CA SER A 540 2.22 2.48 -33.90
C SER A 540 3.36 1.82 -34.70
N ASN A 541 3.77 0.64 -34.27
CA ASN A 541 4.51 -0.30 -35.12
C ASN A 541 3.54 -0.94 -36.13
N GLU A 542 3.13 -0.15 -37.13
CA GLU A 542 2.25 -0.60 -38.21
C GLU A 542 2.95 -1.66 -39.07
N ARG A 543 2.75 -2.93 -38.69
CA ARG A 543 2.73 -4.06 -39.61
C ARG A 543 1.53 -4.94 -39.29
N PRO A 544 0.49 -4.97 -40.13
CA PRO A 544 -0.61 -5.95 -40.00
C PRO A 544 -0.18 -7.38 -40.39
N PHE A 545 1.09 -7.60 -40.74
CA PHE A 545 1.64 -8.89 -41.18
C PHE A 545 2.86 -9.28 -40.36
N CYS A 546 2.81 -10.45 -39.70
CA CYS A 546 4.00 -11.02 -39.07
C CYS A 546 4.97 -11.55 -40.14
N GLN A 547 6.27 -11.57 -39.82
CA GLN A 547 7.31 -11.90 -40.79
C GLN A 547 7.21 -13.34 -41.34
N ASN A 548 6.57 -14.25 -40.59
CA ASN A 548 6.25 -15.63 -41.04
C ASN A 548 5.07 -15.70 -42.03
N CYS A 549 4.10 -14.79 -41.97
CA CYS A 549 3.02 -14.73 -42.97
C CYS A 549 3.57 -14.24 -44.31
N ILE A 550 4.42 -13.20 -44.28
CA ILE A 550 5.11 -12.66 -45.46
C ILE A 550 5.98 -13.74 -46.11
N SER A 551 6.77 -14.50 -45.33
CA SER A 551 7.66 -15.54 -45.86
C SER A 551 6.95 -16.83 -46.30
N SER A 552 5.65 -17.00 -46.03
CA SER A 552 4.89 -18.21 -46.37
C SER A 552 3.69 -17.97 -47.30
N GLY A 553 3.50 -16.74 -47.79
CA GLY A 553 2.50 -16.42 -48.82
C GLY A 553 1.04 -16.59 -48.40
N ARG A 554 0.74 -16.49 -47.09
CA ARG A 554 -0.62 -16.63 -46.56
C ARG A 554 -1.23 -15.29 -46.17
N THR A 555 -2.52 -15.13 -46.45
CA THR A 555 -3.34 -14.04 -45.90
C THR A 555 -3.29 -14.05 -44.38
N CYS A 556 -3.17 -12.87 -43.76
CA CYS A 556 -3.12 -12.72 -42.31
C CYS A 556 -4.44 -12.13 -41.82
N GLU A 557 -5.03 -12.76 -40.80
CA GLU A 557 -6.35 -12.39 -40.23
C GLU A 557 -6.24 -11.34 -39.11
N GLY A 558 -5.06 -10.73 -38.94
CA GLY A 558 -4.78 -9.76 -37.87
C GLY A 558 -4.35 -10.39 -36.55
N TYR A 559 -4.14 -9.55 -35.55
CA TYR A 559 -3.86 -9.95 -34.17
C TYR A 559 -4.88 -9.29 -33.23
N GLU A 560 -5.94 -10.00 -32.89
CA GLU A 560 -6.53 -9.83 -31.57
C GLU A 560 -5.68 -10.62 -30.57
N ARG A 561 -5.19 -9.93 -29.54
CA ARG A 561 -4.58 -10.56 -28.37
C ARG A 561 -5.41 -10.18 -27.16
N GLU A 562 -6.16 -11.14 -26.62
CA GLU A 562 -6.52 -11.08 -25.21
C GLU A 562 -5.23 -10.94 -24.39
N ARG A 563 -5.19 -9.92 -23.52
CA ARG A 563 -4.00 -9.58 -22.74
C ARG A 563 -3.95 -10.40 -21.46
N VAL A 564 -3.31 -11.57 -21.54
CA VAL A 564 -2.84 -12.31 -20.37
C VAL A 564 -1.33 -12.09 -20.23
N PHE A 565 -0.90 -11.60 -19.06
CA PHE A 565 0.51 -11.35 -18.78
C PHE A 565 1.31 -12.65 -18.65
N ILE A 566 2.52 -12.67 -19.23
CA ILE A 566 3.55 -13.68 -18.93
C ILE A 566 4.86 -12.95 -18.65
N THR A 567 5.35 -13.04 -17.42
CA THR A 567 6.71 -12.63 -17.04
C THR A 567 7.70 -13.73 -17.44
N GLY A 568 8.48 -13.49 -18.49
CA GLY A 568 9.59 -14.38 -18.87
C GLY A 568 10.86 -14.05 -18.07
N THR A 569 11.47 -15.05 -17.44
CA THR A 569 12.78 -14.93 -16.77
C THR A 569 13.94 -14.94 -17.78
N PRO A 570 15.14 -14.46 -17.39
CA PRO A 570 16.31 -14.37 -18.29
C PRO A 570 16.73 -15.69 -18.94
N GLU A 571 16.48 -16.84 -18.30
CA GLU A 571 16.89 -18.17 -18.80
C GLU A 571 16.32 -18.50 -20.20
N ASN A 572 15.16 -17.96 -20.57
CA ASN A 572 14.39 -18.42 -21.74
C ASN A 572 14.64 -17.65 -23.04
N LYS A 573 15.53 -16.64 -23.05
CA LYS A 573 15.92 -15.82 -24.23
C LYS A 573 14.75 -15.37 -25.13
N GLY A 574 13.57 -15.10 -24.55
CA GLY A 574 12.40 -14.56 -25.24
C GLY A 574 11.72 -15.48 -26.27
N ARG A 575 11.91 -16.82 -26.22
CA ARG A 575 11.20 -17.74 -27.14
C ARG A 575 10.03 -18.46 -26.47
N VAL A 576 8.82 -18.10 -26.86
CA VAL A 576 7.59 -18.87 -26.59
C VAL A 576 7.03 -19.35 -27.92
N ALA A 577 6.92 -20.67 -28.12
CA ALA A 577 6.48 -21.25 -29.39
C ALA A 577 4.94 -21.26 -29.48
N SER A 578 4.37 -20.26 -30.15
CA SER A 578 2.92 -20.08 -30.29
C SER A 578 2.31 -20.92 -31.43
N HIS A 579 2.39 -22.26 -31.35
CA HIS A 579 1.59 -23.17 -32.18
C HIS A 579 1.33 -24.53 -31.49
N PRO A 580 0.16 -25.16 -31.70
CA PRO A 580 -0.07 -26.55 -31.29
C PRO A 580 0.91 -27.51 -31.99
N LYS A 581 1.37 -28.55 -31.29
CA LYS A 581 2.17 -29.62 -31.92
C LYS A 581 1.33 -30.35 -32.98
N LYS A 582 1.88 -30.51 -34.19
CA LYS A 582 1.29 -31.38 -35.23
C LYS A 582 1.16 -32.82 -34.72
N THR A 583 -0.06 -33.31 -34.58
CA THR A 583 -0.33 -34.75 -34.58
C THR A 583 -0.12 -35.30 -35.98
N THR A 584 0.88 -36.17 -36.15
CA THR A 584 1.06 -36.96 -37.38
C THR A 584 1.32 -38.41 -36.97
N PRO A 585 0.55 -39.40 -37.44
CA PRO A 585 0.61 -40.76 -36.89
C PRO A 585 1.71 -41.61 -37.54
N SER A 586 2.55 -42.27 -36.74
CA SER A 586 3.53 -43.24 -37.23
C SER A 586 3.64 -44.50 -36.36
N LYS A 587 2.86 -45.52 -36.77
CA LYS A 587 3.16 -46.97 -36.77
C LYS A 587 3.92 -47.61 -35.57
N LYS A 588 3.22 -48.52 -34.86
CA LYS A 588 3.79 -49.75 -34.23
C LYS A 588 4.57 -50.57 -35.28
N PRO A 589 5.64 -51.35 -34.97
CA PRO A 589 5.69 -52.41 -33.92
C PRO A 589 7.05 -52.47 -33.16
N LYS A 590 7.44 -53.48 -32.35
CA LYS A 590 6.80 -54.77 -31.95
C LYS A 590 6.91 -55.05 -30.42
N ALA A 591 7.67 -56.06 -29.97
CA ALA A 591 7.86 -56.44 -28.55
C ALA A 591 9.19 -57.20 -28.28
N SER A 592 9.80 -56.95 -27.10
CA SER A 592 10.66 -57.84 -26.26
C SER A 592 11.98 -58.45 -26.82
N PRO A 593 12.95 -58.90 -25.99
CA PRO A 593 12.97 -58.97 -24.51
C PRO A 593 14.20 -58.33 -23.79
N SER A 594 14.16 -58.33 -22.45
CA SER A 594 15.26 -58.13 -21.47
C SER A 594 16.30 -59.29 -21.49
N PRO A 595 17.46 -59.26 -20.77
CA PRO A 595 17.78 -58.49 -19.55
C PRO A 595 19.26 -58.01 -19.34
N SER A 596 19.52 -57.51 -18.11
CA SER A 596 20.75 -57.72 -17.28
C SER A 596 21.82 -56.60 -17.10
N VAL A 597 21.97 -56.23 -15.82
CA VAL A 597 23.22 -56.12 -15.02
C VAL A 597 24.17 -54.90 -15.19
N LYS A 598 24.26 -54.15 -14.07
CA LYS A 598 25.41 -53.43 -13.44
C LYS A 598 26.37 -52.65 -14.36
N ALA A 599 26.40 -51.31 -14.30
CA ALA A 599 26.91 -50.44 -13.22
C ALA A 599 28.41 -50.12 -13.38
N ASP A 600 28.71 -48.83 -13.53
CA ASP A 600 29.89 -48.15 -12.98
C ASP A 600 29.61 -46.65 -12.88
N GLU A 601 30.14 -46.03 -11.83
CA GLU A 601 30.10 -44.58 -11.55
C GLU A 601 31.32 -43.86 -12.20
N PRO A 602 31.71 -42.64 -11.77
CA PRO A 602 31.03 -41.35 -11.98
C PRO A 602 31.97 -40.33 -12.68
N GLU A 603 31.46 -39.15 -13.05
CA GLU A 603 32.18 -37.91 -12.69
C GLU A 603 31.27 -36.66 -12.66
N SER A 604 31.74 -35.64 -11.94
CA SER A 604 30.88 -34.63 -11.31
C SER A 604 30.78 -33.28 -12.03
N SER A 605 29.69 -32.55 -11.83
CA SER A 605 29.76 -31.22 -11.17
C SER A 605 28.39 -30.58 -10.88
N ARG A 606 28.07 -30.49 -9.57
CA ARG A 606 27.24 -29.46 -8.92
C ARG A 606 25.87 -29.12 -9.53
N SER A 607 24.88 -29.96 -9.22
CA SER A 607 23.52 -29.49 -8.94
C SER A 607 23.27 -29.51 -7.43
N SER A 608 22.55 -28.53 -6.90
CA SER A 608 22.15 -28.46 -5.49
C SER A 608 20.93 -29.35 -5.23
N SER A 609 21.17 -30.62 -4.94
CA SER A 609 20.14 -31.58 -4.52
C SER A 609 19.71 -31.37 -3.06
N VAL A 610 18.40 -31.23 -2.80
CA VAL A 610 17.82 -31.24 -1.44
C VAL A 610 16.84 -32.41 -1.22
N PHE A 611 16.40 -33.10 -2.27
CA PHE A 611 15.45 -34.22 -2.16
C PHE A 611 16.12 -35.57 -2.44
N SER A 612 16.93 -36.04 -1.49
CA SER A 612 17.39 -37.44 -1.42
C SER A 612 17.94 -37.83 -0.03
N SER A 613 17.05 -38.24 0.87
CA SER A 613 17.34 -39.23 1.91
C SER A 613 16.02 -39.74 2.52
N SER A 614 16.02 -40.97 3.04
CA SER A 614 14.88 -41.48 3.83
C SER A 614 14.62 -40.56 5.03
N PRO A 615 13.35 -40.34 5.44
CA PRO A 615 13.05 -39.45 6.56
C PRO A 615 13.74 -39.98 7.83
N LEU A 616 14.49 -39.10 8.52
CA LEU A 616 15.29 -39.46 9.69
C LEU A 616 14.41 -39.93 10.85
N PHE A 617 13.21 -39.38 10.96
CA PHE A 617 12.16 -39.81 11.87
C PHE A 617 10.98 -40.44 11.11
N GLN A 618 10.52 -41.60 11.58
CA GLN A 618 9.32 -42.26 11.08
C GLN A 618 8.33 -42.52 12.22
N PRO A 619 7.02 -42.36 12.00
CA PRO A 619 6.02 -42.74 12.98
C PRO A 619 5.91 -44.26 13.09
N LEU A 620 5.76 -44.77 14.31
CA LEU A 620 5.62 -46.20 14.56
C LEU A 620 4.17 -46.65 14.43
N ALA A 621 3.97 -47.82 13.82
CA ALA A 621 2.66 -48.44 13.71
C ALA A 621 2.19 -49.05 15.06
N PRO A 622 0.88 -49.12 15.34
CA PRO A 622 -0.22 -48.60 14.52
C PRO A 622 -0.24 -47.07 14.50
N LEU A 623 -0.47 -46.49 13.31
CA LEU A 623 -0.58 -45.05 13.14
C LEU A 623 -1.91 -44.57 13.72
N THR A 624 -1.86 -43.49 14.48
CA THR A 624 -3.02 -42.89 15.14
C THR A 624 -3.49 -41.64 14.39
N SER A 625 -4.48 -40.92 14.92
CA SER A 625 -5.04 -39.76 14.23
C SER A 625 -4.07 -38.59 14.27
N ALA A 626 -4.02 -37.80 13.20
CA ALA A 626 -3.17 -36.60 13.18
C ALA A 626 -3.59 -35.52 14.21
N TRP A 627 -4.78 -35.66 14.81
CA TRP A 627 -5.28 -34.80 15.89
C TRP A 627 -4.84 -35.23 17.28
N ASP A 628 -4.24 -36.41 17.44
CA ASP A 628 -3.64 -36.81 18.71
C ASP A 628 -2.45 -35.90 19.00
N ASP A 629 -2.31 -35.43 20.24
CA ASP A 629 -1.24 -34.49 20.60
C ASP A 629 0.14 -35.14 20.70
N TYR A 630 0.23 -36.47 20.77
CA TYR A 630 1.49 -37.20 20.82
C TYR A 630 1.60 -38.22 19.69
N VAL A 631 2.71 -38.16 18.93
CA VAL A 631 3.10 -39.19 17.95
C VAL A 631 4.33 -39.96 18.46
N ARG A 632 4.37 -41.27 18.25
CA ARG A 632 5.58 -42.07 18.54
C ARG A 632 6.49 -42.11 17.32
N LEU A 633 7.67 -41.50 17.43
CA LEU A 633 8.68 -41.44 16.38
C LEU A 633 9.87 -42.35 16.68
N SER A 634 10.46 -42.96 15.66
CA SER A 634 11.77 -43.63 15.74
C SER A 634 12.81 -42.92 14.88
N SER A 635 13.99 -42.66 15.46
CA SER A 635 15.16 -42.18 14.72
C SER A 635 15.89 -43.35 14.05
N GLY A 636 16.04 -43.32 12.73
CA GLY A 636 16.91 -44.28 12.01
C GLY A 636 16.25 -45.55 11.45
N GLY A 637 14.99 -45.48 11.02
CA GLY A 637 14.30 -46.59 10.33
C GLY A 637 13.70 -47.66 11.26
N GLN A 638 13.21 -48.76 10.66
CA GLN A 638 12.51 -49.84 11.36
C GLN A 638 13.44 -50.62 12.29
N GLY A 639 13.56 -50.17 13.55
CA GLY A 639 14.40 -50.78 14.58
C GLY A 639 14.84 -49.84 15.70
N GLY A 640 14.75 -48.51 15.50
CA GLY A 640 15.07 -47.53 16.55
C GLY A 640 14.05 -47.51 17.69
N ALA A 641 14.51 -47.28 18.93
CA ALA A 641 13.64 -47.15 20.10
C ALA A 641 12.70 -45.93 19.96
N GLY A 642 11.39 -46.17 19.97
CA GLY A 642 10.38 -45.15 19.70
C GLY A 642 10.08 -44.24 20.88
N PHE A 643 10.27 -42.93 20.72
CA PHE A 643 9.96 -41.90 21.70
C PHE A 643 8.62 -41.20 21.39
N PRO A 644 7.82 -40.82 22.39
CA PRO A 644 6.67 -39.94 22.18
C PRO A 644 7.16 -38.51 21.92
N ALA A 645 6.52 -37.80 20.99
CA ALA A 645 6.78 -36.40 20.68
C ALA A 645 5.46 -35.62 20.59
N LEU A 646 5.36 -34.52 21.33
CA LEU A 646 4.20 -33.62 21.31
C LEU A 646 4.12 -32.88 19.96
N ILE A 647 2.99 -32.92 19.27
CA ILE A 647 2.77 -32.17 18.03
C ILE A 647 2.16 -30.80 18.33
N THR A 648 2.82 -29.75 17.89
CA THR A 648 2.30 -28.38 17.92
C THR A 648 2.49 -27.71 16.55
N ALA A 649 1.70 -26.67 16.29
CA ALA A 649 1.96 -25.75 15.19
C ALA A 649 1.80 -24.32 15.69
N LEU A 650 2.54 -23.39 15.08
CA LEU A 650 2.49 -21.98 15.45
C LEU A 650 2.68 -21.10 14.21
N GLN A 651 1.81 -20.12 14.06
CA GLN A 651 1.99 -19.08 13.05
C GLN A 651 3.09 -18.09 13.48
N THR A 652 4.11 -17.91 12.64
CA THR A 652 5.22 -16.99 12.89
C THR A 652 5.90 -16.58 11.59
N SER A 653 6.54 -15.41 11.57
CA SER A 653 7.24 -14.96 10.36
C SER A 653 8.56 -15.70 10.17
N LEU A 654 8.60 -16.58 9.16
CA LEU A 654 9.74 -17.46 8.89
C LEU A 654 10.99 -16.70 8.43
N HIS A 655 10.83 -15.53 7.81
CA HIS A 655 11.96 -14.66 7.41
C HIS A 655 12.68 -14.01 8.57
N ASN A 656 11.95 -13.78 9.67
CA ASN A 656 12.47 -13.10 10.85
C ASN A 656 12.98 -14.09 11.92
N MET A 657 12.98 -15.39 11.61
CA MET A 657 13.64 -16.40 12.45
C MET A 657 15.16 -16.29 12.30
N ALA A 658 15.82 -15.82 13.36
CA ALA A 658 17.26 -15.65 13.39
C ALA A 658 17.95 -16.76 14.20
N ARG A 659 19.08 -17.25 13.68
CA ARG A 659 20.03 -18.07 14.45
C ARG A 659 20.98 -17.12 15.18
N LEU A 660 20.72 -16.88 16.47
CA LEU A 660 21.54 -15.98 17.26
C LEU A 660 22.75 -16.72 17.84
N GLU A 661 23.96 -16.25 17.55
CA GLU A 661 25.18 -16.80 18.13
C GLU A 661 25.44 -16.16 19.51
N VAL A 662 25.13 -16.90 20.56
CA VAL A 662 25.32 -16.48 21.95
C VAL A 662 26.72 -16.91 22.42
N PRO A 663 27.55 -16.00 22.98
CA PRO A 663 28.79 -16.40 23.64
C PRO A 663 28.47 -17.37 24.78
N ALA A 664 29.22 -18.47 24.89
CA ALA A 664 29.05 -19.40 26.01
C ALA A 664 29.32 -18.68 27.34
N GLY A 665 28.27 -18.49 28.15
CA GLY A 665 28.38 -17.93 29.49
C GLY A 665 29.20 -18.87 30.36
N GLY A 666 30.27 -18.34 30.97
CA GLY A 666 31.15 -19.13 31.82
C GLY A 666 30.58 -19.33 33.21
N ASP A 667 29.78 -20.38 33.40
CA ASP A 667 29.72 -21.06 34.69
C ASP A 667 30.88 -22.05 34.79
N GLY A 668 31.49 -22.15 35.97
CA GLY A 668 32.86 -22.63 36.12
C GLY A 668 33.08 -24.14 35.92
N ASN A 669 34.34 -24.49 35.68
CA ASN A 669 34.92 -25.85 35.69
C ASN A 669 34.59 -26.80 34.52
N ASP A 670 34.68 -26.33 33.26
CA ASP A 670 35.24 -27.21 32.23
C ASP A 670 36.01 -26.45 31.14
N ALA A 671 37.20 -26.96 30.80
CA ALA A 671 38.13 -26.30 29.88
C ALA A 671 38.03 -26.90 28.47
N SER A 672 37.22 -26.30 27.59
CA SER A 672 37.34 -26.50 26.15
C SER A 672 37.26 -25.16 25.39
N PRO A 673 38.07 -24.95 24.34
CA PRO A 673 38.13 -23.68 23.64
C PRO A 673 37.04 -23.55 22.56
N THR A 674 36.55 -22.33 22.37
CA THR A 674 35.78 -21.86 21.20
C THR A 674 34.52 -22.66 20.82
N GLY A 675 33.38 -22.25 21.39
CA GLY A 675 32.05 -22.65 20.92
C GLY A 675 31.03 -21.52 21.06
N LEU A 676 30.45 -21.08 19.94
CA LEU A 676 29.30 -20.17 19.92
C LEU A 676 28.02 -21.00 20.06
N LEU A 677 27.18 -20.67 21.05
CA LEU A 677 25.92 -21.36 21.29
C LEU A 677 24.83 -20.75 20.40
N SER A 678 24.40 -21.47 19.37
CA SER A 678 23.34 -20.96 18.50
C SER A 678 21.95 -21.18 19.09
N ALA A 679 21.31 -20.10 19.55
CA ALA A 679 19.93 -20.08 20.05
C ALA A 679 18.93 -19.78 18.91
N ILE A 680 17.66 -20.13 19.12
CA ILE A 680 16.57 -19.82 18.19
C ILE A 680 15.91 -18.51 18.63
N GLN A 681 15.94 -17.48 17.77
CA GLN A 681 15.17 -16.26 18.00
C GLN A 681 13.96 -16.22 17.08
N PHE A 682 12.78 -16.13 17.68
CA PHE A 682 11.53 -15.87 16.98
C PHE A 682 11.26 -14.36 16.99
N PRO A 683 10.57 -13.82 15.97
CA PRO A 683 9.95 -12.51 16.08
C PRO A 683 8.92 -12.50 17.23
N PRO A 684 8.57 -11.34 17.81
CA PRO A 684 7.42 -11.24 18.71
C PRO A 684 6.18 -11.80 18.01
N TYR A 685 5.44 -12.70 18.66
CA TYR A 685 4.23 -13.25 18.05
C TYR A 685 3.26 -12.09 17.72
N THR A 686 2.81 -12.02 16.47
CA THR A 686 1.72 -11.14 16.06
C THR A 686 0.56 -12.01 15.66
N ALA A 687 -0.55 -11.93 16.41
CA ALA A 687 -1.77 -12.67 16.10
C ALA A 687 -2.24 -12.25 14.70
N ALA A 688 -2.10 -13.15 13.73
CA ALA A 688 -2.46 -12.86 12.36
C ALA A 688 -3.98 -12.85 12.20
N GLU A 689 -4.51 -11.85 11.49
CA GLU A 689 -5.91 -11.85 11.12
C GLU A 689 -6.11 -12.72 9.87
N LEU A 690 -7.10 -13.63 9.93
CA LEU A 690 -7.52 -14.43 8.77
C LEU A 690 -8.32 -13.54 7.82
N LEU A 691 -7.62 -12.78 6.99
CA LEU A 691 -8.24 -11.85 6.04
C LEU A 691 -8.84 -12.62 4.84
N PRO A 692 -10.05 -12.26 4.37
CA PRO A 692 -10.58 -12.76 3.10
C PRO A 692 -9.67 -12.32 1.94
N VAL A 693 -9.16 -13.28 1.19
CA VAL A 693 -8.31 -13.04 0.02
C VAL A 693 -9.22 -12.83 -1.21
N ALA A 694 -8.94 -11.79 -2.01
CA ALA A 694 -9.81 -11.38 -3.11
C ALA A 694 -9.80 -12.34 -4.33
N ASP A 695 -8.67 -13.04 -4.52
CA ASP A 695 -8.40 -14.00 -5.60
C ASP A 695 -7.97 -15.37 -5.01
N ASP A 696 -7.74 -16.38 -5.85
CA ASP A 696 -7.19 -17.72 -5.49
C ASP A 696 -5.76 -17.68 -4.88
N SER A 697 -5.24 -16.49 -4.57
CA SER A 697 -3.86 -16.25 -4.13
C SER A 697 -3.55 -16.69 -2.70
N PHE A 698 -4.39 -17.48 -2.02
CA PHE A 698 -3.99 -18.10 -0.74
C PHE A 698 -2.65 -18.83 -0.91
N GLY A 699 -1.73 -18.66 0.03
CA GLY A 699 -0.50 -19.41 0.00
C GLY A 699 0.21 -19.39 1.33
N MET A 700 0.80 -20.53 1.67
CA MET A 700 1.42 -20.75 2.96
C MET A 700 2.84 -21.28 2.81
N ASN A 701 3.71 -20.85 3.71
CA ASN A 701 5.07 -21.33 3.86
C ASN A 701 5.13 -22.09 5.19
N ALA A 702 5.88 -23.20 5.27
CA ALA A 702 6.02 -23.93 6.52
C ALA A 702 7.38 -24.64 6.65
N GLN A 703 7.82 -24.80 7.90
CA GLN A 703 8.99 -25.57 8.31
C GLN A 703 8.61 -26.48 9.48
N CYS A 704 9.18 -27.70 9.49
CA CYS A 704 8.94 -28.69 10.53
C CYS A 704 10.23 -28.91 11.33
N PHE A 705 10.13 -28.87 12.66
CA PHE A 705 11.25 -29.07 13.58
C PHE A 705 10.97 -30.25 14.51
N VAL A 706 11.94 -31.14 14.72
CA VAL A 706 11.79 -32.30 15.60
C VAL A 706 12.87 -32.29 16.68
N ARG A 707 12.45 -32.14 17.94
CA ARG A 707 13.30 -32.28 19.12
C ARG A 707 13.08 -33.65 19.74
N GLN A 708 14.16 -34.40 19.93
CA GLN A 708 14.17 -35.64 20.70
C GLN A 708 14.92 -35.41 22.01
N LYS A 709 14.24 -35.62 23.14
CA LYS A 709 14.81 -35.55 24.50
C LYS A 709 16.05 -36.43 24.65
N ALA A 710 17.10 -35.91 25.29
CA ALA A 710 18.33 -36.66 25.53
C ALA A 710 18.17 -37.63 26.72
N THR A 711 18.59 -38.88 26.55
CA THR A 711 18.41 -39.94 27.57
C THR A 711 19.26 -39.76 28.84
N ASN A 712 20.30 -38.92 28.79
CA ASN A 712 21.30 -38.79 29.86
C ASN A 712 21.33 -37.38 30.49
N ALA A 713 20.31 -36.55 30.27
CA ALA A 713 20.26 -35.19 30.79
C ALA A 713 19.39 -35.10 32.06
N GLU A 714 20.01 -35.25 33.24
CA GLU A 714 19.33 -35.18 34.56
C GLU A 714 18.67 -33.82 34.87
N HIS A 715 18.90 -32.81 34.03
CA HIS A 715 18.33 -31.46 34.15
C HIS A 715 17.42 -31.06 32.98
N ASP A 716 17.15 -31.93 32.01
CA ASP A 716 16.19 -31.63 30.93
C ASP A 716 14.77 -31.95 31.38
N SER A 717 14.03 -30.93 31.81
CA SER A 717 12.62 -31.05 32.22
C SER A 717 11.64 -31.15 31.06
N THR A 718 12.06 -30.82 29.84
CA THR A 718 11.14 -30.65 28.69
C THR A 718 10.98 -31.93 27.88
N GLU A 719 9.81 -32.14 27.28
CA GLU A 719 9.51 -33.32 26.48
C GLU A 719 10.03 -33.21 25.04
N SER A 720 10.00 -34.32 24.30
CA SER A 720 10.25 -34.31 22.86
C SER A 720 9.06 -33.68 22.13
N TYR A 721 9.29 -32.98 21.02
CA TYR A 721 8.21 -32.35 20.25
C TYR A 721 8.47 -32.32 18.75
N CYS A 722 7.39 -32.16 17.99
CA CYS A 722 7.34 -31.88 16.56
C CYS A 722 6.59 -30.55 16.38
N ALA A 723 7.27 -29.51 15.90
CA ALA A 723 6.71 -28.17 15.76
C ALA A 723 6.64 -27.75 14.29
N PHE A 724 5.42 -27.45 13.81
CA PHE A 724 5.19 -26.87 12.49
C PHE A 724 5.11 -25.34 12.60
N LEU A 725 6.14 -24.65 12.14
CA LEU A 725 6.14 -23.19 12.05
C LEU A 725 5.67 -22.78 10.66
N PHE A 726 4.68 -21.88 10.58
CA PHE A 726 4.09 -21.51 9.30
C PHE A 726 3.75 -20.02 9.21
N GLU A 727 3.66 -19.54 7.97
CA GLU A 727 3.33 -18.14 7.63
C GLU A 727 2.39 -18.16 6.43
N HIS A 728 1.21 -17.52 6.54
CA HIS A 728 0.34 -17.30 5.39
C HIS A 728 0.58 -15.91 4.80
N ASP A 729 0.67 -15.86 3.47
CA ASP A 729 0.79 -14.65 2.64
C ASP A 729 1.98 -13.70 2.94
N SER A 730 3.22 -14.23 2.97
CA SER A 730 4.42 -13.38 2.93
C SER A 730 4.99 -13.23 1.52
N SER A 731 5.29 -11.99 1.14
CA SER A 731 5.83 -11.60 -0.17
C SER A 731 7.34 -11.88 -0.34
N GLY A 732 8.00 -12.43 0.68
CA GLY A 732 9.46 -12.64 0.70
C GLY A 732 9.93 -14.08 0.48
N ALA A 733 9.05 -15.09 0.56
CA ALA A 733 9.48 -16.49 0.55
C ALA A 733 9.83 -16.99 -0.86
N SER A 734 11.01 -17.61 -0.99
CA SER A 734 11.47 -18.26 -2.23
C SER A 734 10.65 -19.51 -2.61
N TRP A 735 9.86 -20.05 -1.66
CA TRP A 735 8.96 -21.17 -1.87
C TRP A 735 7.65 -20.94 -1.09
N ARG A 736 6.57 -20.78 -1.85
CA ARG A 736 5.17 -20.69 -1.38
C ARG A 736 4.45 -22.01 -1.72
N LEU A 737 3.40 -22.36 -0.98
CA LEU A 737 2.43 -23.40 -1.37
C LEU A 737 1.09 -22.74 -1.74
N THR A 738 0.91 -22.38 -3.02
CA THR A 738 -0.40 -22.00 -3.58
C THR A 738 -1.28 -23.22 -3.85
N PRO A 739 -2.61 -23.05 -4.06
CA PRO A 739 -3.51 -24.10 -4.53
C PRO A 739 -3.00 -24.87 -5.75
N GLU A 740 -2.36 -24.21 -6.73
CA GLU A 740 -1.77 -24.87 -7.90
C GLU A 740 -0.60 -25.77 -7.50
N GLN A 741 0.26 -25.33 -6.58
CA GLN A 741 1.41 -26.10 -6.13
C GLN A 741 0.98 -27.29 -5.27
N MET A 742 -0.01 -27.13 -4.40
CA MET A 742 -0.66 -28.23 -3.68
C MET A 742 -1.27 -29.25 -4.65
N THR A 743 -2.05 -28.77 -5.63
CA THR A 743 -2.63 -29.62 -6.68
C THR A 743 -1.55 -30.34 -7.50
N ARG A 744 -0.41 -29.70 -7.76
CA ARG A 744 0.74 -30.28 -8.48
C ARG A 744 1.51 -31.33 -7.67
N LEU A 745 1.60 -31.17 -6.36
CA LEU A 745 2.16 -32.19 -5.45
C LEU A 745 1.23 -33.41 -5.36
N GLY A 746 -0.08 -33.16 -5.37
CA GLY A 746 -1.12 -34.19 -5.30
C GLY A 746 -1.34 -34.71 -3.87
N PRO A 747 -2.52 -35.30 -3.58
CA PRO A 747 -2.90 -35.64 -2.21
C PRO A 747 -2.05 -36.77 -1.59
N HIS A 748 -1.53 -37.73 -2.38
CA HIS A 748 -0.63 -38.78 -1.87
C HIS A 748 0.67 -38.21 -1.27
N TYR A 749 1.12 -37.00 -1.66
CA TYR A 749 2.28 -36.35 -1.04
C TYR A 749 2.07 -36.04 0.45
N PHE A 750 0.80 -36.01 0.89
CA PHE A 750 0.34 -35.75 2.25
C PHE A 750 -0.21 -37.02 2.95
N ALA A 751 0.09 -38.21 2.43
CA ALA A 751 -0.33 -39.49 3.03
C ALA A 751 0.60 -39.99 4.16
N SER A 752 1.78 -39.39 4.34
CA SER A 752 2.79 -39.83 5.32
C SER A 752 3.40 -38.67 6.12
N PHE A 753 3.97 -38.98 7.30
CA PHE A 753 4.67 -38.01 8.15
C PHE A 753 5.95 -37.48 7.46
N PRO A 754 6.31 -36.19 7.64
CA PRO A 754 5.60 -35.16 8.41
C PRO A 754 4.43 -34.49 7.65
N ASN A 755 4.40 -34.63 6.31
CA ASN A 755 3.47 -33.92 5.42
C ASN A 755 1.99 -34.13 5.76
N HIS A 756 1.61 -35.33 6.20
CA HIS A 756 0.25 -35.63 6.64
C HIS A 756 -0.20 -34.72 7.80
N HIS A 757 0.63 -34.58 8.83
CA HIS A 757 0.30 -33.78 10.01
C HIS A 757 0.30 -32.29 9.65
N PHE A 758 1.23 -31.84 8.82
CA PHE A 758 1.19 -30.48 8.25
C PHE A 758 -0.12 -30.22 7.47
N PHE A 759 -0.53 -31.14 6.61
CA PHE A 759 -1.76 -30.98 5.83
C PHE A 759 -3.01 -30.94 6.72
N VAL A 760 -3.15 -31.91 7.63
CA VAL A 760 -4.33 -32.06 8.48
C VAL A 760 -4.42 -30.97 9.55
N ARG A 761 -3.34 -30.71 10.30
CA ARG A 761 -3.34 -29.73 11.40
C ARG A 761 -3.14 -28.29 10.95
N VAL A 762 -2.48 -28.02 9.82
CA VAL A 762 -2.09 -26.65 9.41
C VAL A 762 -2.80 -26.21 8.14
N TYR A 763 -2.51 -26.85 6.98
CA TYR A 763 -3.01 -26.35 5.69
C TYR A 763 -4.53 -26.40 5.59
N ARG A 764 -5.14 -27.55 5.87
CA ARG A 764 -6.58 -27.81 5.71
C ARG A 764 -7.45 -26.87 6.55
N PRO A 765 -7.27 -26.70 7.88
CA PRO A 765 -8.12 -25.81 8.68
C PRO A 765 -7.97 -24.33 8.31
N VAL A 766 -6.75 -23.86 8.00
CA VAL A 766 -6.53 -22.45 7.60
C VAL A 766 -7.17 -22.18 6.24
N ALA A 767 -6.90 -23.01 5.23
CA ALA A 767 -7.46 -22.86 3.88
C ALA A 767 -9.00 -22.98 3.88
N MET A 768 -9.56 -23.90 4.69
CA MET A 768 -11.01 -24.03 4.88
C MET A 768 -11.63 -22.79 5.52
N SER A 769 -10.99 -22.23 6.56
CA SER A 769 -11.48 -21.02 7.24
C SER A 769 -11.47 -19.81 6.30
N ILE A 770 -10.41 -19.65 5.50
CA ILE A 770 -10.32 -18.59 4.49
C ILE A 770 -11.38 -18.78 3.39
N ALA A 771 -11.60 -20.01 2.90
CA ALA A 771 -12.63 -20.30 1.89
C ALA A 771 -14.06 -20.01 2.40
N LEU A 772 -14.35 -20.28 3.68
CA LEU A 772 -15.62 -19.89 4.31
C LEU A 772 -15.79 -18.37 4.37
N LEU A 773 -14.76 -17.65 4.84
CA LEU A 773 -14.75 -16.19 4.98
C LEU A 773 -14.82 -15.47 3.64
N SER A 774 -14.10 -15.95 2.61
CA SER A 774 -14.14 -15.41 1.25
C SER A 774 -15.33 -15.88 0.42
N ARG A 775 -16.06 -16.89 0.89
CA ARG A 775 -17.21 -17.52 0.21
C ARG A 775 -16.85 -18.07 -1.18
N ARG A 776 -15.65 -18.64 -1.33
CA ARG A 776 -15.11 -19.20 -2.59
C ARG A 776 -14.89 -20.70 -2.53
N ASP A 777 -15.15 -21.40 -3.63
CA ASP A 777 -14.85 -22.84 -3.74
C ASP A 777 -13.35 -23.14 -3.49
N THR A 778 -13.04 -24.35 -3.02
CA THR A 778 -11.68 -24.83 -2.77
C THR A 778 -11.48 -26.25 -3.29
N PHE A 779 -10.30 -26.51 -3.88
CA PHE A 779 -9.95 -27.85 -4.39
C PHE A 779 -9.99 -28.94 -3.30
N LEU A 780 -9.88 -28.56 -2.03
CA LEU A 780 -9.89 -29.46 -0.88
C LEU A 780 -11.20 -30.26 -0.73
N ARG A 781 -12.32 -29.80 -1.30
CA ARG A 781 -13.60 -30.56 -1.26
C ARG A 781 -13.65 -31.75 -2.22
N ARG A 782 -12.68 -31.87 -3.14
CA ARG A 782 -12.64 -32.99 -4.11
C ARG A 782 -12.38 -34.29 -3.37
N LEU A 783 -13.03 -35.37 -3.81
CA LEU A 783 -12.95 -36.69 -3.15
C LEU A 783 -11.50 -37.15 -2.92
N GLU A 784 -10.62 -36.92 -3.90
CA GLU A 784 -9.18 -37.26 -3.81
C GLU A 784 -8.48 -36.56 -2.62
N TRP A 785 -8.86 -35.32 -2.29
CA TRP A 785 -8.30 -34.51 -1.20
C TRP A 785 -8.96 -34.77 0.16
N THR A 786 -10.11 -35.43 0.16
CA THR A 786 -10.77 -35.93 1.39
C THR A 786 -10.48 -37.41 1.66
N THR A 787 -9.84 -38.15 0.76
CA THR A 787 -9.60 -39.61 0.94
C THR A 787 -8.12 -39.97 1.00
N LEU A 788 -7.36 -39.67 -0.06
CA LEU A 788 -6.00 -40.18 -0.25
C LEU A 788 -4.98 -39.74 0.84
N PRO A 789 -5.08 -38.55 1.47
CA PRO A 789 -4.20 -38.22 2.60
C PRO A 789 -4.39 -39.13 3.82
N TRP A 790 -5.53 -39.81 3.98
CA TRP A 790 -5.83 -40.71 5.11
C TRP A 790 -5.64 -42.21 4.77
N GLU A 791 -4.92 -42.55 3.69
CA GLU A 791 -4.62 -43.94 3.34
C GLU A 791 -3.86 -44.70 4.45
N GLN A 792 -3.05 -43.98 5.25
CA GLN A 792 -2.20 -44.55 6.30
C GLN A 792 -2.66 -44.19 7.72
N HIS A 793 -3.45 -43.11 7.88
CA HIS A 793 -3.83 -42.52 9.16
C HIS A 793 -5.36 -42.51 9.33
N PRO A 794 -5.91 -42.98 10.48
CA PRO A 794 -7.35 -42.98 10.70
C PRO A 794 -7.93 -41.55 10.82
N LYS A 795 -9.05 -41.32 10.13
CA LYS A 795 -9.85 -40.10 10.28
C LYS A 795 -10.52 -40.03 11.65
N SER A 796 -10.44 -38.86 12.28
CA SER A 796 -11.20 -38.50 13.47
C SER A 796 -12.63 -38.04 13.13
N THR A 797 -13.48 -37.87 14.15
CA THR A 797 -14.79 -37.21 14.00
C THR A 797 -14.64 -35.74 13.57
N LEU A 798 -13.53 -35.07 13.93
CA LEU A 798 -13.19 -33.72 13.47
C LEU A 798 -12.86 -33.67 11.96
N ASP A 799 -12.19 -34.70 11.43
CA ASP A 799 -11.92 -34.77 9.98
C ASP A 799 -13.20 -34.90 9.16
N HIS A 800 -14.17 -35.66 9.66
CA HIS A 800 -15.49 -35.79 9.03
C HIS A 800 -16.29 -34.48 9.12
N LEU A 801 -16.16 -33.70 10.20
CA LEU A 801 -16.73 -32.35 10.27
C LEU A 801 -16.17 -31.48 9.15
N PHE A 802 -14.85 -31.46 8.99
CA PHE A 802 -14.18 -30.64 7.98
C PHE A 802 -14.57 -31.04 6.54
N ASP A 803 -14.84 -32.33 6.26
CA ASP A 803 -15.36 -32.77 4.96
C ASP A 803 -16.79 -32.25 4.67
N ILE A 804 -17.61 -32.07 5.71
CA ILE A 804 -18.94 -31.46 5.58
C ILE A 804 -18.78 -29.94 5.36
N ILE A 805 -17.96 -29.28 6.18
CA ILE A 805 -17.69 -27.84 6.09
C ILE A 805 -17.12 -27.45 4.72
N LEU A 806 -16.20 -28.24 4.15
CA LEU A 806 -15.57 -27.99 2.84
C LEU A 806 -16.57 -27.97 1.67
N GLN A 807 -17.81 -28.47 1.83
CA GLN A 807 -18.86 -28.35 0.82
C GLN A 807 -19.54 -26.97 0.83
N LEU A 808 -19.46 -26.23 1.94
CA LEU A 808 -20.18 -24.96 2.12
C LEU A 808 -19.69 -23.82 1.21
N PRO A 809 -18.39 -23.55 1.03
CA PRO A 809 -17.95 -22.42 0.21
C PRO A 809 -18.42 -22.49 -1.25
N ALA A 810 -18.46 -23.71 -1.82
CA ALA A 810 -18.99 -23.95 -3.15
C ALA A 810 -20.51 -23.72 -3.28
N LEU A 811 -21.26 -23.88 -2.18
CA LEU A 811 -22.68 -23.50 -2.12
C LEU A 811 -22.82 -21.99 -1.97
N PHE A 812 -22.03 -21.36 -1.10
CA PHE A 812 -22.03 -19.90 -0.90
C PHE A 812 -21.76 -19.16 -2.21
N GLU A 813 -20.72 -19.56 -2.95
CA GLU A 813 -20.38 -18.94 -4.22
C GLU A 813 -21.49 -19.08 -5.27
N GLN A 814 -22.19 -20.23 -5.31
CA GLN A 814 -23.33 -20.41 -6.20
C GLN A 814 -24.55 -19.59 -5.79
N VAL A 815 -24.76 -19.40 -4.49
CA VAL A 815 -25.83 -18.54 -3.97
C VAL A 815 -25.54 -17.08 -4.29
N ASP A 816 -24.34 -16.60 -4.03
CA ASP A 816 -23.96 -15.21 -4.32
C ASP A 816 -24.11 -14.89 -5.81
N ARG A 817 -23.74 -15.83 -6.70
CA ARG A 817 -23.98 -15.71 -8.14
C ARG A 817 -25.46 -15.58 -8.50
N ILE A 818 -26.38 -16.30 -7.85
CA ILE A 818 -27.82 -16.17 -8.13
C ILE A 818 -28.47 -14.96 -7.45
N LEU A 819 -27.91 -14.44 -6.35
CA LEU A 819 -28.43 -13.24 -5.69
C LEU A 819 -28.22 -11.97 -6.52
N LEU A 820 -27.21 -11.96 -7.39
CA LEU A 820 -26.92 -10.87 -8.34
C LEU A 820 -27.80 -10.88 -9.61
N LEU A 821 -28.61 -11.93 -9.81
CA LEU A 821 -29.47 -12.05 -11.00
C LEU A 821 -30.88 -11.51 -10.74
N ASP A 822 -31.51 -10.99 -11.80
CA ASP A 822 -32.91 -10.59 -11.76
C ASP A 822 -33.82 -11.74 -11.30
N ALA A 823 -34.92 -11.39 -10.63
CA ALA A 823 -35.93 -12.32 -10.16
C ALA A 823 -36.69 -12.94 -11.35
N THR A 824 -36.07 -13.94 -11.98
CA THR A 824 -36.62 -14.71 -13.11
C THR A 824 -37.08 -16.09 -12.66
N LEU A 825 -37.90 -16.77 -13.47
CA LEU A 825 -38.28 -18.16 -13.18
C LEU A 825 -37.05 -19.09 -13.13
N ALA A 826 -36.05 -18.83 -13.97
CA ALA A 826 -34.79 -19.58 -13.99
C ALA A 826 -33.99 -19.41 -12.67
N ARG A 827 -33.89 -18.18 -12.16
CA ARG A 827 -33.27 -17.91 -10.84
C ARG A 827 -34.02 -18.64 -9.73
N ARG A 828 -35.35 -18.63 -9.74
CA ARG A 828 -36.19 -19.35 -8.76
C ARG A 828 -35.97 -20.87 -8.79
N THR A 829 -35.91 -21.48 -9.97
CA THR A 829 -35.57 -22.91 -10.12
C THR A 829 -34.17 -23.21 -9.56
N ARG A 830 -33.19 -22.34 -9.85
CA ARG A 830 -31.83 -22.53 -9.31
C ARG A 830 -31.76 -22.35 -7.79
N ALA A 831 -32.54 -21.43 -7.21
CA ALA A 831 -32.67 -21.30 -5.77
C ALA A 831 -33.26 -22.58 -5.13
N GLN A 832 -34.25 -23.20 -5.77
CA GLN A 832 -34.84 -24.48 -5.33
C GLN A 832 -33.81 -25.64 -5.36
N GLU A 833 -32.99 -25.73 -6.41
CA GLU A 833 -31.89 -26.70 -6.51
C GLU A 833 -30.84 -26.49 -5.40
N LEU A 834 -30.45 -25.23 -5.15
CA LEU A 834 -29.49 -24.91 -4.10
C LEU A 834 -30.05 -25.18 -2.69
N LEU A 835 -31.33 -24.88 -2.44
CA LEU A 835 -32.00 -25.23 -1.19
C LEU A 835 -31.98 -26.75 -0.93
N HIS A 836 -32.21 -27.55 -1.97
CA HIS A 836 -32.10 -29.01 -1.86
C HIS A 836 -30.70 -29.45 -1.43
N HIS A 837 -29.64 -28.91 -2.06
CA HIS A 837 -28.26 -29.22 -1.69
C HIS A 837 -27.93 -28.77 -0.26
N CYS A 838 -28.37 -27.58 0.15
CA CYS A 838 -28.22 -27.12 1.53
C CYS A 838 -28.92 -28.05 2.53
N LEU A 839 -30.11 -28.56 2.23
CA LEU A 839 -30.80 -29.51 3.10
C LEU A 839 -30.09 -30.87 3.19
N VAL A 840 -29.44 -31.33 2.12
CA VAL A 840 -28.58 -32.52 2.16
C VAL A 840 -27.38 -32.31 3.08
N VAL A 841 -26.66 -31.18 2.96
CA VAL A 841 -25.52 -30.84 3.83
C VAL A 841 -25.95 -30.64 5.29
N ASN A 842 -27.10 -30.02 5.53
CA ASN A 842 -27.71 -29.91 6.87
C ASN A 842 -28.04 -31.30 7.47
N GLY A 843 -28.47 -32.24 6.63
CA GLY A 843 -28.63 -33.65 7.02
C GLY A 843 -27.31 -34.30 7.45
N GLN A 844 -26.21 -34.04 6.74
CA GLN A 844 -24.87 -34.52 7.11
C GLN A 844 -24.41 -33.91 8.44
N PHE A 845 -24.59 -32.61 8.66
CA PHE A 845 -24.30 -31.97 9.95
C PHE A 845 -25.11 -32.58 11.10
N ARG A 846 -26.41 -32.85 10.91
CA ARG A 846 -27.25 -33.52 11.93
C ARG A 846 -26.78 -34.94 12.24
N GLN A 847 -26.40 -35.72 11.22
CA GLN A 847 -25.84 -37.06 11.42
C GLN A 847 -24.50 -37.01 12.16
N TRP A 848 -23.62 -36.09 11.77
CA TRP A 848 -22.35 -35.85 12.46
C TRP A 848 -22.56 -35.42 13.92
N LEU A 849 -23.52 -34.55 14.18
CA LEU A 849 -23.82 -34.06 15.52
C LEU A 849 -24.30 -35.19 16.44
N GLN A 850 -25.10 -36.13 15.92
CA GLN A 850 -25.51 -37.35 16.66
C GLN A 850 -24.33 -38.25 17.03
N GLU A 851 -23.27 -38.29 16.20
CA GLU A 851 -22.03 -39.01 16.50
C GLU A 851 -21.18 -38.23 17.53
N ALA A 852 -21.03 -36.91 17.34
CA ALA A 852 -20.25 -36.02 18.20
C ALA A 852 -20.79 -35.93 19.64
N TYR A 853 -22.10 -36.12 19.85
CA TYR A 853 -22.72 -36.16 21.18
C TYR A 853 -22.66 -37.52 21.88
N ARG A 854 -21.99 -38.54 21.30
CA ARG A 854 -21.75 -39.81 22.02
C ARG A 854 -20.73 -39.60 23.14
N GLY A 855 -21.22 -39.66 24.38
CA GLY A 855 -20.40 -39.60 25.59
C GLY A 855 -19.49 -40.83 25.76
N THR A 856 -18.48 -40.69 26.61
CA THR A 856 -17.66 -41.80 27.14
C THR A 856 -18.20 -42.22 28.52
N GLU A 857 -17.74 -43.36 29.06
CA GLU A 857 -18.13 -43.80 30.41
C GLU A 857 -17.76 -42.77 31.50
N GLU A 858 -16.66 -42.03 31.31
CA GLU A 858 -16.19 -40.98 32.23
C GLU A 858 -16.90 -39.64 32.04
N HIS A 859 -17.33 -39.32 30.81
CA HIS A 859 -17.94 -38.03 30.45
C HIS A 859 -19.16 -38.23 29.53
N PRO A 860 -20.40 -38.20 30.06
CA PRO A 860 -21.61 -38.48 29.28
C PRO A 860 -22.01 -37.37 28.29
N TYR A 861 -21.42 -36.17 28.42
CA TYR A 861 -21.65 -35.02 27.53
C TYR A 861 -20.32 -34.49 26.97
N PRO A 862 -20.29 -33.96 25.73
CA PRO A 862 -19.06 -33.44 25.13
C PRO A 862 -18.54 -32.15 25.78
N PHE A 863 -19.45 -31.36 26.35
CA PHE A 863 -19.17 -30.15 27.12
C PHE A 863 -20.29 -29.88 28.13
N TRP A 864 -19.99 -29.07 29.13
CA TRP A 864 -20.95 -28.60 30.13
C TRP A 864 -20.70 -27.13 30.48
N ALA A 865 -21.72 -26.46 31.02
CA ALA A 865 -21.61 -25.09 31.51
C ALA A 865 -21.08 -25.07 32.95
N GLU A 866 -20.09 -24.23 33.24
CA GLU A 866 -19.63 -24.00 34.61
C GLU A 866 -20.41 -22.88 35.30
N GLU A 867 -20.72 -23.08 36.59
CA GLU A 867 -21.18 -21.99 37.46
C GLU A 867 -20.04 -20.96 37.65
N LEU A 868 -20.31 -19.69 37.37
CA LEU A 868 -19.35 -18.58 37.33
C LEU A 868 -18.25 -18.61 38.42
N ARG A 869 -17.04 -19.06 38.03
CA ARG A 869 -15.81 -18.97 38.84
C ARG A 869 -14.72 -18.12 38.17
N SER A 870 -14.95 -16.82 38.04
CA SER A 870 -13.86 -15.86 37.78
C SER A 870 -14.17 -14.45 38.26
N PRO A 871 -13.53 -13.96 39.34
CA PRO A 871 -13.60 -12.56 39.74
C PRO A 871 -12.62 -11.71 38.91
N GLY A 872 -13.12 -11.02 37.87
CA GLY A 872 -12.30 -10.01 37.17
C GLY A 872 -12.65 -9.70 35.72
N GLY A 873 -13.41 -10.56 35.04
CA GLY A 873 -13.90 -10.30 33.67
C GLY A 873 -15.28 -9.66 33.65
N ALA A 874 -15.46 -8.57 32.90
CA ALA A 874 -16.80 -8.14 32.50
C ALA A 874 -17.29 -9.07 31.40
N ILE A 875 -18.29 -9.91 31.71
CA ILE A 875 -18.75 -11.00 30.85
C ILE A 875 -20.14 -10.64 30.27
N PRO A 876 -20.32 -10.63 28.93
CA PRO A 876 -21.65 -10.56 28.32
C PRO A 876 -22.32 -11.94 28.16
N PHE A 877 -21.57 -13.04 28.26
CA PHE A 877 -22.05 -14.41 28.03
C PHE A 877 -22.34 -15.16 29.34
N ALA A 878 -23.61 -15.49 29.61
CA ALA A 878 -23.93 -16.36 30.74
C ALA A 878 -23.30 -17.76 30.54
N ASN A 879 -22.50 -18.17 31.54
CA ASN A 879 -21.79 -19.46 31.70
C ASN A 879 -20.78 -19.82 30.59
N ALA A 880 -19.51 -20.02 30.97
CA ALA A 880 -18.50 -20.58 30.08
C ALA A 880 -18.71 -22.10 29.89
N TYR A 881 -18.27 -22.64 28.75
CA TYR A 881 -18.28 -24.07 28.48
C TYR A 881 -16.91 -24.67 28.77
N THR A 882 -16.92 -25.80 29.49
CA THR A 882 -15.77 -26.68 29.66
C THR A 882 -15.98 -27.92 28.80
N PHE A 883 -15.01 -28.21 27.93
CA PHE A 883 -15.03 -29.40 27.06
C PHE A 883 -14.34 -30.59 27.72
N ARG A 884 -14.73 -31.80 27.31
CA ARG A 884 -14.08 -33.06 27.73
C ARG A 884 -12.58 -33.10 27.34
N ASP A 885 -12.26 -32.66 26.13
CA ASP A 885 -10.92 -32.74 25.55
C ASP A 885 -10.72 -31.71 24.43
N GLY A 886 -9.46 -31.50 24.01
CA GLY A 886 -9.09 -30.49 23.00
C GLY A 886 -9.68 -30.76 21.61
N VAL A 887 -9.80 -32.02 21.18
CA VAL A 887 -10.39 -32.35 19.87
C VAL A 887 -11.89 -32.07 19.87
N THR A 888 -12.57 -32.39 20.97
CA THR A 888 -13.99 -32.10 21.19
C THR A 888 -14.24 -30.59 21.24
N SER A 889 -13.36 -29.80 21.86
CA SER A 889 -13.48 -28.33 21.84
C SER A 889 -13.42 -27.78 20.41
N LEU A 890 -12.44 -28.23 19.62
CA LEU A 890 -12.28 -27.87 18.21
C LEU A 890 -13.51 -28.29 17.38
N MET A 891 -14.02 -29.50 17.56
CA MET A 891 -15.24 -29.98 16.88
C MET A 891 -16.41 -29.03 17.05
N PHE A 892 -16.70 -28.58 18.27
CA PHE A 892 -17.86 -27.73 18.54
C PHE A 892 -17.67 -26.28 18.11
N VAL A 893 -16.49 -25.67 18.34
CA VAL A 893 -16.25 -24.29 17.87
C VAL A 893 -16.20 -24.19 16.34
N TYR A 894 -15.65 -25.18 15.64
CA TYR A 894 -15.69 -25.22 14.17
C TYR A 894 -17.08 -25.53 13.62
N TYR A 895 -17.88 -26.34 14.33
CA TYR A 895 -19.29 -26.57 13.97
C TYR A 895 -20.07 -25.26 14.05
N TRP A 896 -20.06 -24.56 15.19
CA TRP A 896 -20.77 -23.28 15.35
C TRP A 896 -20.26 -22.21 14.38
N MET A 897 -18.94 -22.14 14.14
CA MET A 897 -18.33 -21.28 13.12
C MET A 897 -18.91 -21.52 11.73
N ALA A 898 -19.09 -22.77 11.32
CA ALA A 898 -19.64 -23.11 10.01
C ALA A 898 -21.15 -22.88 9.91
N MET A 899 -21.90 -23.07 11.01
CA MET A 899 -23.36 -22.89 11.01
C MET A 899 -23.77 -21.42 10.79
N ILE A 900 -23.05 -20.44 11.33
CA ILE A 900 -23.39 -18.99 11.19
C ILE A 900 -23.55 -18.57 9.70
N PRO A 901 -22.53 -18.69 8.82
CA PRO A 901 -22.68 -18.31 7.41
C PRO A 901 -23.57 -19.29 6.63
N PHE A 902 -23.74 -20.54 7.09
CA PHE A 902 -24.57 -21.53 6.43
C PHE A 902 -26.07 -21.30 6.64
N HIS A 903 -26.48 -20.95 7.85
CA HIS A 903 -27.86 -20.58 8.16
C HIS A 903 -28.28 -19.33 7.39
N ARG A 904 -27.46 -18.27 7.40
CA ARG A 904 -27.68 -17.08 6.57
C ARG A 904 -27.75 -17.38 5.07
N CYS A 905 -26.96 -18.36 4.59
CA CYS A 905 -27.06 -18.83 3.21
C CYS A 905 -28.43 -19.46 2.90
N ILE A 906 -28.95 -20.30 3.79
CA ILE A 906 -30.29 -20.91 3.66
C ILE A 906 -31.39 -19.83 3.67
N GLU A 907 -31.29 -18.85 4.56
CA GLU A 907 -32.21 -17.70 4.58
C GLU A 907 -32.18 -16.92 3.26
N HIS A 908 -30.99 -16.57 2.75
CA HIS A 908 -30.85 -15.86 1.49
C HIS A 908 -31.44 -16.64 0.30
N ILE A 909 -31.26 -17.97 0.25
CA ILE A 909 -31.90 -18.82 -0.77
C ILE A 909 -33.43 -18.78 -0.62
N TYR A 910 -33.94 -18.91 0.60
CA TYR A 910 -35.38 -18.91 0.88
C TYR A 910 -36.02 -17.58 0.43
N MET A 911 -35.42 -16.45 0.81
CA MET A 911 -35.86 -15.11 0.37
C MET A 911 -35.78 -14.94 -1.15
N ALA A 912 -34.72 -15.45 -1.79
CA ALA A 912 -34.57 -15.42 -3.26
C ALA A 912 -35.65 -16.24 -4.00
N PHE A 913 -36.11 -17.35 -3.42
CA PHE A 913 -37.17 -18.17 -4.01
C PHE A 913 -38.54 -17.47 -3.97
N PHE A 914 -38.89 -16.87 -2.83
CA PHE A 914 -40.16 -16.16 -2.61
C PHE A 914 -40.19 -14.73 -3.17
N GLN A 915 -39.07 -14.23 -3.71
CA GLN A 915 -39.06 -12.94 -4.40
C GLN A 915 -40.03 -12.96 -5.61
N PRO A 916 -40.85 -11.90 -5.81
CA PRO A 916 -41.73 -11.79 -6.97
C PRO A 916 -40.93 -11.86 -8.27
N VAL A 917 -41.36 -12.70 -9.21
CA VAL A 917 -40.66 -12.91 -10.48
C VAL A 917 -41.18 -11.96 -11.56
N VAL A 918 -40.26 -11.30 -12.26
CA VAL A 918 -40.53 -10.27 -13.29
C VAL A 918 -41.30 -10.85 -14.49
N ASP A 919 -41.00 -12.10 -14.86
CA ASP A 919 -41.52 -12.74 -16.08
C ASP A 919 -42.82 -13.54 -15.87
N ALA A 920 -43.41 -13.52 -14.67
CA ALA A 920 -44.46 -14.47 -14.28
C ALA A 920 -45.82 -13.83 -13.97
N TYR A 921 -46.76 -13.97 -14.91
CA TYR A 921 -48.20 -14.02 -14.63
C TYR A 921 -48.66 -15.49 -14.74
N PRO A 922 -49.54 -16.02 -13.86
CA PRO A 922 -50.41 -15.30 -12.92
C PRO A 922 -50.19 -15.65 -11.43
N ALA A 923 -49.15 -16.40 -11.06
CA ALA A 923 -48.89 -16.83 -9.68
C ALA A 923 -47.73 -16.03 -9.04
N PRO A 924 -48.01 -14.92 -8.31
CA PRO A 924 -46.95 -14.12 -7.69
C PRO A 924 -46.20 -14.88 -6.58
N TRP A 925 -46.89 -15.78 -5.88
CA TRP A 925 -46.37 -16.55 -4.75
C TRP A 925 -46.26 -18.04 -5.12
N PRO A 926 -45.04 -18.60 -5.27
CA PRO A 926 -44.85 -20.03 -5.52
C PRO A 926 -44.97 -20.85 -4.23
N GLU A 927 -45.37 -22.11 -4.33
CA GLU A 927 -45.24 -23.08 -3.22
C GLU A 927 -43.94 -23.88 -3.34
N LEU A 928 -43.27 -24.13 -2.22
CA LEU A 928 -42.14 -25.07 -2.17
C LEU A 928 -42.66 -26.52 -2.14
N PRO A 929 -42.03 -27.46 -2.88
CA PRO A 929 -42.31 -28.88 -2.75
C PRO A 929 -42.21 -29.36 -1.29
N PRO A 930 -43.03 -30.33 -0.84
CA PRO A 930 -43.07 -30.75 0.57
C PRO A 930 -41.72 -31.14 1.18
N ASN A 931 -40.80 -31.68 0.37
CA ASN A 931 -39.45 -32.07 0.79
C ASN A 931 -38.45 -30.90 0.90
N LEU A 932 -38.85 -29.68 0.54
CA LEU A 932 -38.08 -28.43 0.63
C LEU A 932 -38.75 -27.38 1.52
N GLN A 933 -39.90 -27.69 2.12
CA GLN A 933 -40.55 -26.82 3.09
C GLN A 933 -39.72 -26.79 4.38
N ILE A 934 -39.25 -25.60 4.73
CA ILE A 934 -38.49 -25.32 5.95
C ILE A 934 -39.21 -24.28 6.79
N ASP A 935 -38.99 -24.35 8.09
CA ASP A 935 -39.28 -23.23 8.99
C ASP A 935 -38.05 -22.30 9.02
N PRO A 936 -38.14 -21.06 8.51
CA PRO A 936 -37.02 -20.13 8.47
C PRO A 936 -36.57 -19.68 9.87
N THR A 937 -37.40 -19.78 10.92
CA THR A 937 -36.98 -19.31 12.27
C THR A 937 -35.87 -20.17 12.87
N HIS A 938 -35.74 -21.43 12.44
CA HIS A 938 -34.63 -22.31 12.85
C HIS A 938 -33.25 -21.87 12.33
N TYR A 939 -33.18 -20.89 11.44
CA TYR A 939 -31.93 -20.38 10.85
C TYR A 939 -31.54 -18.99 11.38
N GLN A 940 -32.40 -18.37 12.21
CA GLN A 940 -32.20 -17.04 12.80
C GLN A 940 -31.41 -17.08 14.13
N ASP A 941 -30.69 -18.16 14.40
CA ASP A 941 -29.99 -18.46 15.66
C ASP A 941 -28.53 -17.93 15.72
N GLY A 942 -28.08 -17.18 14.71
CA GLY A 942 -26.69 -16.74 14.56
C GLY A 942 -26.07 -16.08 15.80
N ARG A 943 -26.85 -15.35 16.60
CA ARG A 943 -26.37 -14.73 17.85
C ARG A 943 -26.08 -15.75 18.95
N GLU A 944 -26.86 -16.83 19.02
CA GLU A 944 -26.61 -17.92 19.97
C GLU A 944 -25.46 -18.83 19.48
N LEU A 945 -25.33 -19.05 18.17
CA LEU A 945 -24.15 -19.71 17.60
C LEU A 945 -22.85 -18.93 17.90
N ALA A 946 -22.86 -17.61 17.69
CA ALA A 946 -21.70 -16.75 18.02
C ALA A 946 -21.42 -16.72 19.53
N ALA A 947 -22.47 -16.71 20.37
CA ALA A 947 -22.31 -16.81 21.82
C ALA A 947 -21.73 -18.17 22.24
N ASN A 948 -22.15 -19.28 21.61
CA ASN A 948 -21.60 -20.61 21.87
C ASN A 948 -20.10 -20.70 21.56
N ILE A 949 -19.63 -20.10 20.46
CA ILE A 949 -18.19 -19.94 20.18
C ILE A 949 -17.52 -19.22 21.35
N CYS A 950 -18.03 -18.05 21.75
CA CYS A 950 -17.41 -17.26 22.82
C CYS A 950 -17.40 -17.98 24.18
N ARG A 951 -18.48 -18.68 24.54
CA ARG A 951 -18.55 -19.51 25.77
C ARG A 951 -17.50 -20.63 25.77
N GLY A 952 -17.15 -21.19 24.61
CA GLY A 952 -16.17 -22.26 24.48
C GLY A 952 -14.71 -21.84 24.26
N LEU A 953 -14.46 -20.61 23.78
CA LEU A 953 -13.13 -20.18 23.32
C LEU A 953 -12.04 -20.26 24.40
N ASP A 954 -12.34 -19.92 25.66
CA ASP A 954 -11.35 -19.99 26.75
C ASP A 954 -10.97 -21.45 27.10
N SER A 955 -11.94 -22.35 27.27
CA SER A 955 -11.66 -23.78 27.50
C SER A 955 -10.92 -24.41 26.32
N ALA A 956 -11.29 -24.06 25.09
CA ALA A 956 -10.58 -24.51 23.89
C ALA A 956 -9.12 -24.01 23.86
N LEU A 957 -8.87 -22.78 24.29
CA LEU A 957 -7.53 -22.19 24.38
C LEU A 957 -6.67 -22.86 25.45
N ASP A 958 -7.25 -23.23 26.60
CA ASP A 958 -6.55 -23.94 27.66
C ASP A 958 -6.20 -25.37 27.25
N LEU A 959 -7.14 -26.09 26.62
CA LEU A 959 -6.97 -27.48 26.18
C LEU A 959 -6.07 -27.65 24.95
N THR A 960 -5.97 -26.67 24.04
CA THR A 960 -5.19 -26.81 22.81
C THR A 960 -3.68 -26.55 23.00
N VAL A 961 -2.86 -27.34 22.28
CA VAL A 961 -1.42 -27.11 22.08
C VAL A 961 -1.12 -26.35 20.78
N GLN A 962 -2.16 -25.95 20.03
CA GLN A 962 -2.07 -25.22 18.76
C GLN A 962 -3.09 -24.06 18.77
N PRO A 963 -2.73 -22.88 19.31
CA PRO A 963 -3.67 -21.78 19.53
C PRO A 963 -4.26 -21.22 18.23
N ASP A 964 -3.50 -21.21 17.13
CA ASP A 964 -3.93 -20.60 15.86
C ASP A 964 -5.18 -21.27 15.24
N LEU A 965 -5.54 -22.49 15.66
CA LEU A 965 -6.81 -23.13 15.27
C LEU A 965 -8.04 -22.34 15.74
N LEU A 966 -7.91 -21.49 16.76
CA LEU A 966 -9.02 -20.69 17.27
C LEU A 966 -9.23 -19.37 16.49
N LEU A 967 -8.30 -19.01 15.59
CA LEU A 967 -8.41 -17.78 14.78
C LEU A 967 -9.66 -17.79 13.89
N GLY A 968 -9.98 -18.93 13.26
CA GLY A 968 -11.16 -19.06 12.39
C GLY A 968 -12.47 -18.81 13.15
N PRO A 969 -12.78 -19.62 14.18
CA PRO A 969 -13.98 -19.44 15.00
C PRO A 969 -14.08 -18.06 15.63
N MET A 970 -12.98 -17.52 16.17
CA MET A 970 -12.93 -16.16 16.73
C MET A 970 -13.26 -15.09 15.68
N THR A 971 -12.71 -15.20 14.47
CA THR A 971 -12.93 -14.22 13.39
C THR A 971 -14.39 -14.21 12.94
N VAL A 972 -15.00 -15.39 12.72
CA VAL A 972 -16.42 -15.48 12.34
C VAL A 972 -17.34 -14.93 13.43
N ALA A 973 -17.08 -15.21 14.70
CA ALA A 973 -17.85 -14.63 15.81
C ALA A 973 -17.69 -13.10 15.88
N LEU A 974 -16.47 -12.60 15.69
CA LEU A 974 -16.17 -11.16 15.72
C LEU A 974 -16.84 -10.42 14.56
N ASP A 975 -16.80 -10.97 13.35
CA ASP A 975 -17.44 -10.36 12.18
C ASP A 975 -18.97 -10.40 12.29
N PHE A 976 -19.54 -11.48 12.84
CA PHE A 976 -20.98 -11.53 13.17
C PHE A 976 -21.38 -10.41 14.15
N TYR A 977 -20.64 -10.22 15.26
CA TYR A 977 -20.98 -9.15 16.20
C TYR A 977 -20.72 -7.75 15.64
N ARG A 978 -19.74 -7.58 14.74
CA ARG A 978 -19.53 -6.34 13.97
C ARG A 978 -20.70 -6.03 13.04
N GLU A 979 -21.26 -7.03 12.36
CA GLU A 979 -22.48 -6.86 11.54
C GLU A 979 -23.69 -6.49 12.40
N VAL A 980 -23.89 -7.17 13.54
CA VAL A 980 -24.93 -6.82 14.51
C VAL A 980 -24.76 -5.38 15.01
N ASN A 981 -23.53 -4.97 15.35
CA ASN A 981 -23.26 -3.61 15.78
C ASN A 981 -23.54 -2.57 14.68
N ALA A 982 -23.12 -2.84 13.44
CA ALA A 982 -23.41 -1.97 12.30
C ALA A 982 -24.92 -1.85 12.02
N ALA A 983 -25.71 -2.88 12.30
CA ALA A 983 -27.15 -2.93 12.06
C ALA A 983 -28.00 -2.32 13.19
N SER A 984 -27.70 -2.62 14.47
CA SER A 984 -28.54 -2.24 15.63
C SER A 984 -27.80 -1.51 16.76
N GLN A 985 -26.49 -1.31 16.66
CA GLN A 985 -25.61 -0.82 17.74
C GLN A 985 -25.48 -1.75 18.97
N ASP A 986 -26.04 -2.96 18.91
CA ASP A 986 -25.79 -4.03 19.90
C ASP A 986 -24.38 -4.64 19.72
N GLY A 987 -24.03 -5.69 20.48
CA GLY A 987 -22.82 -6.48 20.25
C GLY A 987 -21.51 -5.87 20.76
N VAL A 988 -21.53 -4.64 21.29
CA VAL A 988 -20.31 -3.92 21.72
C VAL A 988 -19.55 -4.67 22.81
N LEU A 989 -20.24 -5.26 23.79
CA LEU A 989 -19.60 -5.99 24.89
C LEU A 989 -18.99 -7.30 24.39
N GLU A 990 -19.66 -7.97 23.46
CA GLU A 990 -19.19 -9.18 22.80
C GLU A 990 -17.93 -8.92 21.95
N ILE A 991 -17.88 -7.81 21.21
CA ILE A 991 -16.68 -7.33 20.48
C ILE A 991 -15.52 -7.07 21.46
N LEU A 992 -15.76 -6.30 22.52
CA LEU A 992 -14.75 -6.00 23.53
C LEU A 992 -14.22 -7.27 24.25
N TRP A 993 -15.08 -8.26 24.47
CA TRP A 993 -14.69 -9.55 25.03
C TRP A 993 -13.80 -10.33 24.05
N LEU A 994 -14.13 -10.36 22.75
CA LEU A 994 -13.34 -11.02 21.71
C LEU A 994 -11.97 -10.35 21.49
N ASP A 995 -11.89 -9.02 21.51
CA ASP A 995 -10.60 -8.30 21.49
C ASP A 995 -9.81 -8.51 22.80
N GLY A 996 -10.50 -8.78 23.92
CA GLY A 996 -9.89 -9.29 25.15
C GLY A 996 -9.36 -10.72 25.01
N PHE A 997 -10.06 -11.60 24.29
CA PHE A 997 -9.64 -12.97 24.00
C PHE A 997 -8.41 -13.00 23.08
N LYS A 998 -8.30 -12.12 22.08
CA LYS A 998 -7.07 -11.96 21.26
C LYS A 998 -5.80 -11.82 22.12
N LYS A 999 -5.88 -11.14 23.27
CA LYS A 999 -4.74 -10.99 24.21
C LYS A 999 -4.40 -12.28 24.95
N ARG A 1000 -5.40 -13.12 25.26
CA ARG A 1000 -5.21 -14.44 25.89
C ARG A 1000 -4.63 -15.43 24.89
N LEU A 1001 -5.14 -15.43 23.65
CA LEU A 1001 -4.59 -16.16 22.50
C LEU A 1001 -3.10 -15.82 22.29
N TRP A 1002 -2.78 -14.52 22.24
CA TRP A 1002 -1.41 -14.01 22.14
C TRP A 1002 -0.51 -14.52 23.28
N ALA A 1003 -0.99 -14.50 24.53
CA ALA A 1003 -0.22 -15.00 25.67
C ALA A 1003 0.05 -16.51 25.58
N LYS A 1004 -0.92 -17.32 25.15
CA LYS A 1004 -0.73 -18.77 24.91
C LYS A 1004 0.30 -19.02 23.80
N ALA A 1005 0.20 -18.31 22.68
CA ALA A 1005 1.15 -18.41 21.57
C ALA A 1005 2.57 -17.97 21.97
N GLN A 1006 2.71 -16.90 22.77
CA GLN A 1006 3.98 -16.47 23.32
C GLN A 1006 4.57 -17.51 24.29
N ALA A 1007 3.75 -18.20 25.09
CA ALA A 1007 4.21 -19.29 25.96
C ALA A 1007 4.74 -20.50 25.14
N VAL A 1008 4.05 -20.90 24.07
CA VAL A 1008 4.55 -21.93 23.12
C VAL A 1008 5.89 -21.48 22.52
N THR A 1009 5.97 -20.23 22.07
CA THR A 1009 7.22 -19.64 21.52
C THR A 1009 8.36 -19.71 22.54
N SER A 1010 8.12 -19.37 23.81
CA SER A 1010 9.14 -19.43 24.86
C SER A 1010 9.70 -20.83 25.10
N VAL A 1011 8.88 -21.89 24.97
CA VAL A 1011 9.33 -23.29 25.06
C VAL A 1011 10.16 -23.71 23.84
N LEU A 1012 9.84 -23.19 22.65
CA LEU A 1012 10.65 -23.40 21.45
C LEU A 1012 11.99 -22.64 21.52
N GLN A 1013 12.01 -21.48 22.18
CA GLN A 1013 13.20 -20.63 22.36
C GLN A 1013 14.17 -21.10 23.45
N SER A 1014 13.71 -21.89 24.43
CA SER A 1014 14.57 -22.37 25.53
C SER A 1014 15.60 -23.43 25.10
N HIS A 1015 15.70 -23.73 23.80
CA HIS A 1015 16.48 -24.82 23.23
C HIS A 1015 17.47 -24.33 22.17
N LYS A 1016 18.60 -25.03 22.02
CA LYS A 1016 19.60 -24.67 21.02
C LYS A 1016 19.17 -25.13 19.63
N TRP A 1017 19.54 -24.38 18.59
CA TRP A 1017 19.25 -24.76 17.21
C TRP A 1017 19.76 -26.17 16.86
N SER A 1018 20.90 -26.59 17.42
CA SER A 1018 21.46 -27.95 17.25
C SER A 1018 20.66 -29.07 17.92
N GLU A 1019 19.80 -28.75 18.89
CA GLU A 1019 18.96 -29.72 19.62
C GLU A 1019 17.58 -29.89 18.94
N VAL A 1020 17.13 -28.86 18.22
CA VAL A 1020 15.80 -28.74 17.61
C VAL A 1020 15.82 -29.01 16.09
N ALA A 1021 16.93 -28.73 15.41
CA ALA A 1021 17.09 -28.96 13.97
C ALA A 1021 17.67 -30.35 13.64
N LYS A 1022 17.27 -31.39 14.39
CA LYS A 1022 17.37 -32.76 13.90
C LYS A 1022 16.30 -32.90 12.81
N PHE A 1023 16.71 -32.74 11.55
CA PHE A 1023 15.92 -33.13 10.39
C PHE A 1023 15.69 -34.64 10.37
#